data_AF-A0A2W4WHW2-F1
#
_entry.id   AF-A0A2W4WHW2-F1
#
_cell.length_a   1.000
_cell.length_b   1.000
_cell.length_c   1.000
_cell.angle_alpha   90.00
_cell.angle_beta   90.00
_cell.angle_gamma   90.00
#
_symmetry.space_group_name_H-M   'P 1'
#
loop_
_entity.id
_entity.type
_entity.pdbx_description
1 polymer ?
#
loop_
_entity_poly.entity_id
_entity_poly.type
_entity_poly.pdbx_seq_one_letter_code
_entity_poly.pdbx_strand_id
1 'polypeptide(L)'
;MADLSNNPAIDTLSNPLAAQIVLTNGNGLTIHGEDLNLPSDQVVTLGNLPVYARPANLSGADTTLGNGDRPLEPRRLGNSLRSLITAGATLPTAGVVVLQPITTESSGAVPSTDPCAIDIDGLAFANLQRLDGVRLIFYAWPTEWLALPPLTALSTEPTPAEINRWRSHLAYSIFRRELAEPMPWNQLGVPIALIGFDANWKALFSDRYAVVRQGGRALHRAIPVPNSGNPFLWQARLEQFAEQLSELDLSQIPPEQLDDYFAWLPPVGFLPANVIENLALPADGTPVTRRQLFFPTGYRVEVAPIPAEQLDLVFKESAPLLPYDTVSNDASSQVKLLVPVPEDLYEPDLLKIETIDPIFNTTLTRLINRRAEVLHRRQLVRSSASHLNQAISGRPILFPTPDADQLEASEKSQPDAPFSSPRAHQSAIAQGLHEHGFTGATTTLSLQENSLLTTYVYLDAENLPTELMLSFQVGADSEHRAYWGGFTSQINRGVAGTASRQRMGELPALGAWTRLEVPVAAVGLTPNTVLTGMTFTLFNGRAAWGHTARLDTRADGTGSEQLWVSTDLPAGASALSTNEPWLWLNAAERLTPFEERYGIEELAGDGDEGGFISAIADLKTDLLATSPIDRDVVRVSASDTDTNNQQITALLNRIPASIPISVTASARTLSIQGVLSTAHRDQLLSLVGTDVSTTVAAAYRQAVTDLFEQSQDNTALDTIEEKGLEEFILFLERQTNEADDQIEFGFLRVRTDMFRIRQLVLDNEDASRLSVSPTLAAIAKQDTA
;
A
#
# COMPACT_ATOMS: atom_id res chain seq x y z
N MET A 1 43.79 -38.83 28.72
CA MET A 1 42.45 -39.39 28.42
C MET A 1 41.68 -39.48 29.72
N ALA A 2 40.41 -39.07 29.79
CA ALA A 2 39.59 -39.15 31.00
C ALA A 2 38.13 -39.51 30.62
N ASP A 3 37.60 -40.59 31.18
CA ASP A 3 36.21 -41.05 31.10
C ASP A 3 35.48 -40.75 32.42
N LEU A 4 35.62 -39.50 32.87
CA LEU A 4 34.88 -38.95 34.01
C LEU A 4 33.60 -38.34 33.42
N SER A 5 32.43 -38.87 33.78
CA SER A 5 31.15 -38.64 33.09
C SER A 5 30.63 -37.20 33.06
N ASN A 6 31.08 -36.31 33.96
CA ASN A 6 30.57 -34.94 34.09
C ASN A 6 31.70 -33.89 34.14
N ASN A 7 31.42 -32.65 33.75
CA ASN A 7 32.30 -31.50 34.00
C ASN A 7 32.38 -31.29 35.53
N PRO A 8 33.57 -31.09 36.13
CA PRO A 8 33.66 -30.76 37.54
C PRO A 8 32.88 -29.48 37.87
N ALA A 9 31.74 -29.66 38.54
CA ALA A 9 30.94 -28.55 39.03
C ALA A 9 31.69 -27.81 40.14
N ILE A 10 31.71 -26.48 40.05
CA ILE A 10 32.28 -25.58 41.06
C ILE A 10 31.13 -24.96 41.86
N ASP A 11 31.03 -25.29 43.15
CA ASP A 11 30.06 -24.63 44.05
C ASP A 11 30.58 -23.23 44.44
N THR A 12 29.90 -22.18 43.97
CA THR A 12 30.29 -20.78 44.17
C THR A 12 29.81 -20.26 45.54
N LEU A 13 30.36 -20.80 46.62
CA LEU A 13 30.20 -20.22 47.96
C LEU A 13 30.98 -18.90 48.08
N SER A 14 30.56 -18.01 48.98
CA SER A 14 31.07 -16.64 49.17
C SER A 14 32.57 -16.51 49.53
N ASN A 15 33.28 -17.63 49.68
CA ASN A 15 34.70 -17.68 50.00
C ASN A 15 35.50 -18.15 48.77
N PRO A 16 36.40 -17.32 48.21
CA PRO A 16 37.06 -17.55 46.91
C PRO A 16 37.77 -18.90 46.79
N LEU A 17 38.25 -19.46 47.91
CA LEU A 17 39.02 -20.71 47.94
C LEU A 17 38.29 -21.88 48.63
N ALA A 18 37.00 -21.74 48.92
CA ALA A 18 36.16 -22.81 49.47
C ALA A 18 35.43 -23.63 48.41
N ALA A 19 35.46 -23.18 47.15
CA ALA A 19 34.90 -23.89 46.02
C ALA A 19 35.42 -25.33 45.93
N GLN A 20 34.51 -26.25 45.63
CA GLN A 20 34.76 -27.68 45.56
C GLN A 20 34.76 -28.13 44.10
N ILE A 21 35.72 -28.97 43.72
CA ILE A 21 35.68 -29.76 42.48
C ILE A 21 35.04 -31.09 42.83
N VAL A 22 33.97 -31.43 42.13
CA VAL A 22 33.39 -32.77 42.15
C VAL A 22 33.96 -33.56 40.97
N LEU A 23 34.70 -34.62 41.25
CA LEU A 23 35.18 -35.58 40.25
C LEU A 23 34.32 -36.82 40.33
N THR A 24 33.66 -37.18 39.23
CA THR A 24 32.95 -38.45 39.14
C THR A 24 33.92 -39.60 38.97
N ASN A 25 33.54 -40.82 39.32
CA ASN A 25 34.34 -42.01 39.03
C ASN A 25 34.64 -42.14 37.53
N GLY A 26 35.79 -42.70 37.18
CA GLY A 26 36.21 -42.81 35.78
C GLY A 26 37.66 -43.22 35.59
N ASN A 27 38.02 -43.48 34.33
CA ASN A 27 39.35 -43.95 33.96
C ASN A 27 40.10 -42.93 33.12
N GLY A 28 41.42 -42.98 33.10
CA GLY A 28 42.24 -42.15 32.26
C GLY A 28 43.56 -42.76 31.87
N LEU A 29 44.19 -42.20 30.83
CA LEU A 29 45.48 -42.65 30.30
C LEU A 29 46.40 -41.44 30.14
N THR A 30 47.60 -41.52 30.72
CA THR A 30 48.66 -40.52 30.55
C THR A 30 49.32 -40.63 29.18
N ILE A 31 50.05 -39.61 28.74
CA ILE A 31 50.82 -39.67 27.48
C ILE A 31 51.91 -40.76 27.51
N HIS A 32 52.34 -41.16 28.71
CA HIS A 32 53.33 -42.21 28.94
C HIS A 32 52.72 -43.62 29.03
N GLY A 33 51.39 -43.73 28.92
CA GLY A 33 50.68 -45.01 28.93
C GLY A 33 50.35 -45.54 30.32
N GLU A 34 50.38 -44.70 31.35
CA GLU A 34 49.95 -45.10 32.71
C GLU A 34 48.43 -45.01 32.81
N ASP A 35 47.81 -46.08 33.33
CA ASP A 35 46.38 -46.14 33.59
C ASP A 35 46.05 -45.46 34.93
N LEU A 36 45.12 -44.52 34.89
CA LEU A 36 44.55 -43.87 36.07
C LEU A 36 43.13 -44.39 36.25
N ASN A 37 42.79 -44.89 37.43
CA ASN A 37 41.44 -45.30 37.76
C ASN A 37 40.99 -44.57 39.03
N LEU A 38 39.88 -43.84 38.93
CA LEU A 38 39.19 -43.22 40.05
C LEU A 38 37.95 -44.06 40.39
N PRO A 39 38.00 -44.93 41.42
CA PRO A 39 36.98 -45.95 41.65
C PRO A 39 35.66 -45.40 42.21
N SER A 40 35.68 -44.23 42.84
CA SER A 40 34.50 -43.57 43.41
C SER A 40 34.62 -42.06 43.27
N ASP A 41 33.48 -41.37 43.28
CA ASP A 41 33.43 -39.92 43.23
C ASP A 41 34.26 -39.30 44.36
N GLN A 42 34.98 -38.23 44.02
CA GLN A 42 35.81 -37.47 44.97
C GLN A 42 35.39 -36.01 44.96
N VAL A 43 35.35 -35.41 46.15
CA VAL A 43 35.09 -33.98 46.32
C VAL A 43 36.32 -33.35 46.94
N VAL A 44 36.93 -32.41 46.22
CA VAL A 44 38.19 -31.78 46.63
C VAL A 44 38.06 -30.27 46.60
N THR A 45 38.41 -29.61 47.70
CA THR A 45 38.42 -28.13 47.77
C THR A 45 39.56 -27.56 46.93
N LEU A 46 39.24 -26.61 46.04
CA LEU A 46 40.21 -25.94 45.14
C LEU A 46 41.40 -25.34 45.89
N GLY A 47 41.15 -24.66 47.01
CA GLY A 47 42.21 -24.06 47.82
C GLY A 47 43.22 -25.06 48.39
N ASN A 48 42.88 -26.35 48.49
CA ASN A 48 43.76 -27.38 49.02
C ASN A 48 44.67 -28.01 47.95
N LEU A 49 44.45 -27.70 46.66
CA LEU A 49 45.25 -28.27 45.58
C LEU A 49 46.70 -27.76 45.64
N PRO A 50 47.71 -28.64 45.60
CA PRO A 50 49.10 -28.23 45.48
C PRO A 50 49.33 -27.62 44.09
N VAL A 51 50.06 -26.50 44.05
CA VAL A 51 50.29 -25.74 42.81
C VAL A 51 51.58 -26.19 42.15
N TYR A 52 51.52 -26.51 40.86
CA TYR A 52 52.68 -26.80 40.02
C TYR A 52 52.99 -25.56 39.17
N ALA A 53 54.07 -24.86 39.51
CA ALA A 53 54.44 -23.60 38.87
C ALA A 53 55.97 -23.39 38.88
N ARG A 54 56.41 -22.27 38.30
CA ARG A 54 57.83 -21.89 38.31
C ARG A 54 58.31 -21.65 39.75
N PRO A 55 59.54 -22.08 40.12
CA PRO A 55 60.08 -21.87 41.45
C PRO A 55 59.99 -20.43 41.96
N ALA A 56 60.16 -19.45 41.06
CA ALA A 56 60.11 -18.02 41.38
C ALA A 56 58.70 -17.51 41.73
N ASN A 57 57.66 -18.01 41.04
CA ASN A 57 56.26 -17.72 41.39
C ASN A 57 55.87 -18.38 42.72
N LEU A 58 56.37 -19.58 43.00
CA LEU A 58 56.09 -20.30 44.25
C LEU A 58 56.76 -19.66 45.48
N SER A 59 57.90 -19.00 45.30
CA SER A 59 58.60 -18.30 46.39
C SER A 59 58.19 -16.83 46.55
N GLY A 60 57.30 -16.31 45.69
CA GLY A 60 56.94 -14.89 45.65
C GLY A 60 58.10 -13.96 45.26
N ALA A 61 59.14 -14.50 44.63
CA ALA A 61 60.35 -13.73 44.26
C ALA A 61 60.19 -13.01 42.91
N ASP A 62 59.27 -13.50 42.05
CA ASP A 62 58.88 -12.87 40.80
C ASP A 62 57.58 -12.10 41.00
N THR A 63 57.58 -10.82 40.63
CA THR A 63 56.42 -9.92 40.74
C THR A 63 55.72 -9.69 39.41
N THR A 64 56.20 -10.30 38.32
CA THR A 64 55.67 -10.11 36.97
C THR A 64 55.25 -11.42 36.32
N LEU A 65 54.12 -11.41 35.60
CA LEU A 65 53.70 -12.53 34.76
C LEU A 65 54.34 -12.39 33.36
N GLY A 66 54.57 -13.51 32.68
CA GLY A 66 55.13 -13.53 31.33
C GLY A 66 54.12 -13.13 30.24
N ASN A 67 54.63 -12.87 29.03
CA ASN A 67 53.83 -12.43 27.87
C ASN A 67 53.82 -13.45 26.71
N GLY A 68 54.20 -14.71 26.95
CA GLY A 68 54.19 -15.77 25.93
C GLY A 68 55.39 -15.81 24.96
N ASP A 69 56.39 -14.94 25.14
CA ASP A 69 57.52 -14.79 24.22
C ASP A 69 58.78 -15.60 24.62
N ARG A 70 58.70 -16.38 25.69
CA ARG A 70 59.84 -17.11 26.27
C ARG A 70 59.63 -18.62 26.22
N PRO A 71 60.71 -19.42 26.14
CA PRO A 71 60.58 -20.88 26.22
C PRO A 71 60.04 -21.31 27.59
N LEU A 72 59.46 -22.51 27.64
CA LEU A 72 58.89 -23.07 28.87
C LEU A 72 59.98 -23.27 29.94
N GLU A 73 59.82 -22.62 31.10
CA GLU A 73 60.79 -22.70 32.19
C GLU A 73 60.55 -23.94 33.11
N PRO A 74 61.58 -24.41 33.85
CA PRO A 74 61.42 -25.52 34.79
C PRO A 74 60.38 -25.23 35.88
N ARG A 75 59.61 -26.26 36.25
CA ARG A 75 58.52 -26.18 37.23
C ARG A 75 58.70 -27.19 38.35
N ARG A 76 58.13 -26.90 39.51
CA ARG A 76 58.10 -27.82 40.66
C ARG A 76 56.76 -27.77 41.36
N LEU A 77 56.47 -28.81 42.13
CA LEU A 77 55.32 -28.83 43.02
C LEU A 77 55.58 -27.92 44.23
N GLY A 78 54.66 -27.01 44.50
CA GLY A 78 54.65 -26.14 45.67
C GLY A 78 53.59 -26.52 46.70
N ASN A 79 53.35 -25.61 47.63
CA ASN A 79 52.31 -25.75 48.66
C ASN A 79 50.90 -25.61 48.05
N SER A 80 49.87 -25.72 48.89
CA SER A 80 48.48 -25.56 48.46
C SER A 80 48.19 -24.16 47.93
N LEU A 81 47.25 -24.05 46.99
CA LEU A 81 46.84 -22.79 46.38
C LEU A 81 46.48 -21.73 47.43
N ARG A 82 45.73 -22.12 48.47
CA ARG A 82 45.38 -21.24 49.59
C ARG A 82 46.60 -20.71 50.33
N SER A 83 47.58 -21.57 50.62
CA SER A 83 48.79 -21.15 51.32
C SER A 83 49.63 -20.16 50.51
N LEU A 84 49.71 -20.36 49.19
CA LEU A 84 50.48 -19.51 48.29
C LEU A 84 49.83 -18.14 48.08
N ILE A 85 48.51 -18.11 47.90
CA ILE A 85 47.75 -16.85 47.80
C ILE A 85 47.84 -16.06 49.11
N THR A 86 47.67 -16.72 50.26
CA THR A 86 47.82 -16.08 51.57
C THR A 86 49.23 -15.53 51.79
N ALA A 87 50.25 -16.19 51.21
CA ALA A 87 51.64 -15.75 51.27
C ALA A 87 51.98 -14.62 50.25
N GLY A 88 51.01 -14.16 49.45
CA GLY A 88 51.22 -13.10 48.46
C GLY A 88 51.98 -13.54 47.21
N ALA A 89 51.99 -14.84 46.88
CA ALA A 89 52.63 -15.35 45.67
C ALA A 89 51.93 -14.81 44.40
N THR A 90 52.71 -14.28 43.46
CA THR A 90 52.19 -13.86 42.15
C THR A 90 51.96 -15.07 41.25
N LEU A 91 50.72 -15.56 41.21
CA LEU A 91 50.29 -16.67 40.36
C LEU A 91 49.30 -16.18 39.28
N PRO A 92 49.28 -16.80 38.09
CA PRO A 92 48.30 -16.48 37.07
C PRO A 92 46.89 -16.91 37.50
N THR A 93 45.88 -16.11 37.14
CA THR A 93 44.47 -16.35 37.48
C THR A 93 43.79 -17.41 36.61
N ALA A 94 44.56 -18.22 35.88
CA ALA A 94 44.07 -19.38 35.15
C ALA A 94 45.03 -20.55 35.34
N GLY A 95 44.51 -21.78 35.23
CA GLY A 95 45.33 -22.96 35.26
C GLY A 95 44.56 -24.24 34.95
N VAL A 96 45.30 -25.33 34.82
CA VAL A 96 44.76 -26.64 34.43
C VAL A 96 44.84 -27.58 35.62
N VAL A 97 43.74 -28.22 35.96
CA VAL A 97 43.72 -29.29 36.97
C VAL A 97 44.14 -30.60 36.31
N VAL A 98 45.16 -31.24 36.88
CA VAL A 98 45.74 -32.48 36.35
C VAL A 98 45.67 -33.57 37.41
N LEU A 99 45.20 -34.76 37.02
CA LEU A 99 45.35 -36.00 37.77
C LEU A 99 46.74 -36.57 37.49
N GLN A 100 47.64 -36.43 38.45
CA GLN A 100 48.98 -36.97 38.39
C GLN A 100 49.01 -38.37 39.03
N PRO A 101 49.56 -39.41 38.36
CA PRO A 101 49.89 -40.66 39.01
C PRO A 101 50.97 -40.43 40.06
N ILE A 102 50.76 -40.97 41.25
CA ILE A 102 51.75 -40.96 42.31
C ILE A 102 51.89 -42.36 42.91
N THR A 103 53.10 -42.67 43.32
CA THR A 103 53.39 -43.88 44.07
C THR A 103 53.80 -43.47 45.47
N THR A 104 53.11 -43.99 46.48
CA THR A 104 53.39 -43.71 47.89
C THR A 104 53.86 -44.97 48.58
N GLU A 105 54.89 -44.85 49.42
CA GLU A 105 55.34 -45.95 50.27
C GLU A 105 54.66 -45.79 51.62
N SER A 106 53.91 -46.81 52.04
CA SER A 106 53.19 -46.84 53.31
C SER A 106 53.56 -48.10 54.07
N SER A 107 53.64 -48.04 55.40
CA SER A 107 53.72 -49.24 56.22
C SER A 107 52.32 -49.82 56.37
N GLY A 108 52.03 -50.93 55.69
CA GLY A 108 50.80 -51.69 55.87
C GLY A 108 50.63 -52.14 57.33
N ALA A 109 49.38 -52.24 57.78
CA ALA A 109 49.08 -52.73 59.12
C ALA A 109 49.66 -54.14 59.31
N VAL A 110 50.35 -54.38 60.43
CA VAL A 110 50.78 -55.73 60.82
C VAL A 110 49.53 -56.54 61.16
N PRO A 111 49.25 -57.68 60.48
CA PRO A 111 48.09 -58.50 60.81
C PRO A 111 48.17 -58.98 62.26
N SER A 112 47.07 -58.89 63.02
CA SER A 112 47.03 -59.25 64.46
C SER A 112 47.18 -60.75 64.76
N THR A 113 47.42 -61.57 63.74
CA THR A 113 47.48 -63.03 63.81
C THR A 113 48.87 -63.61 63.53
N ASP A 114 49.91 -62.79 63.38
CA ASP A 114 51.28 -63.26 63.14
C ASP A 114 51.89 -63.86 64.43
N PRO A 115 52.26 -65.16 64.45
CA PRO A 115 52.71 -65.85 65.67
C PRO A 115 54.18 -65.58 66.05
N CYS A 116 54.90 -64.71 65.34
CA CYS A 116 56.31 -64.41 65.60
C CYS A 116 56.50 -63.36 66.72
N ALA A 117 57.60 -63.48 67.49
CA ALA A 117 57.93 -62.53 68.55
C ALA A 117 58.32 -61.16 67.97
N ILE A 118 57.78 -60.07 68.54
CA ILE A 118 58.04 -58.68 68.13
C ILE A 118 59.52 -58.36 68.41
N ASP A 119 60.30 -58.17 67.34
CA ASP A 119 61.67 -57.68 67.40
C ASP A 119 61.67 -56.18 67.78
N ILE A 120 62.40 -55.84 68.85
CA ILE A 120 62.46 -54.49 69.44
C ILE A 120 63.14 -53.49 68.51
N ASP A 121 63.99 -53.96 67.59
CA ASP A 121 64.63 -53.09 66.58
C ASP A 121 63.74 -52.87 65.34
N GLY A 122 62.62 -53.61 65.20
CA GLY A 122 61.50 -53.29 64.29
C GLY A 122 61.77 -53.33 62.77
N LEU A 123 62.99 -53.64 62.33
CA LEU A 123 63.38 -53.55 60.91
C LEU A 123 62.94 -54.77 60.06
N ALA A 124 62.77 -55.95 60.64
CA ALA A 124 62.46 -57.19 59.89
C ALA A 124 60.96 -57.40 59.60
N PHE A 125 60.07 -56.64 60.26
CA PHE A 125 58.60 -56.79 60.16
C PHE A 125 57.91 -55.58 59.51
N ALA A 126 58.68 -54.67 58.91
CA ALA A 126 58.13 -53.53 58.20
C ALA A 126 57.39 -53.99 56.94
N ASN A 127 56.06 -54.00 56.98
CA ASN A 127 55.20 -54.26 55.81
C ASN A 127 55.19 -53.04 54.89
N LEU A 128 56.33 -52.73 54.28
CA LEU A 128 56.46 -51.62 53.35
C LEU A 128 55.67 -51.96 52.08
N GLN A 129 54.55 -51.27 51.90
CA GLN A 129 53.70 -51.36 50.74
C GLN A 129 53.96 -50.17 49.83
N ARG A 130 54.06 -50.46 48.54
CA ARG A 130 54.04 -49.44 47.50
C ARG A 130 52.61 -49.36 46.98
N LEU A 131 51.95 -48.23 47.24
CA LEU A 131 50.58 -47.97 46.85
C LEU A 131 50.57 -46.96 45.70
N ASP A 132 50.01 -47.39 44.58
CA ASP A 132 49.72 -46.50 43.47
C ASP A 132 48.44 -45.72 43.78
N GLY A 133 48.47 -44.43 43.47
CA GLY A 133 47.37 -43.52 43.72
C GLY A 133 47.39 -42.36 42.74
N VAL A 134 46.41 -41.48 42.90
CA VAL A 134 46.29 -40.29 42.07
C VAL A 134 46.27 -39.05 42.95
N ARG A 135 46.95 -38.01 42.50
CA ARG A 135 46.96 -36.70 43.15
C ARG A 135 46.46 -35.64 42.18
N LEU A 136 45.53 -34.82 42.65
CA LEU A 136 45.16 -33.61 41.92
C LEU A 136 46.19 -32.52 42.16
N ILE A 137 46.65 -31.93 41.06
CA ILE A 137 47.55 -30.77 41.07
C ILE A 137 46.92 -29.64 40.27
N PHE A 138 47.15 -28.40 40.70
CA PHE A 138 46.80 -27.21 39.93
C PHE A 138 48.03 -26.75 39.15
N TYR A 139 48.04 -26.99 37.84
CA TYR A 139 49.09 -26.50 36.95
C TYR A 139 48.83 -25.04 36.61
N ALA A 140 49.65 -24.13 37.14
CA ALA A 140 49.50 -22.70 36.88
C ALA A 140 49.75 -22.39 35.39
N TRP A 141 48.91 -21.53 34.80
CA TRP A 141 49.03 -21.16 33.38
C TRP A 141 50.46 -20.72 33.03
N PRO A 142 51.09 -21.29 31.99
CA PRO A 142 52.48 -21.03 31.66
C PRO A 142 52.66 -19.68 30.95
N THR A 143 52.46 -18.56 31.66
CA THR A 143 52.44 -17.19 31.10
C THR A 143 53.68 -16.81 30.30
N GLU A 144 54.84 -17.41 30.60
CA GLU A 144 56.07 -17.17 29.85
C GLU A 144 56.06 -17.81 28.46
N TRP A 145 55.37 -18.94 28.29
CA TRP A 145 55.34 -19.76 27.07
C TRP A 145 54.04 -19.62 26.28
N LEU A 146 52.94 -19.33 26.98
CA LEU A 146 51.63 -19.08 26.40
C LEU A 146 51.07 -17.83 27.09
N ALA A 147 50.94 -16.74 26.33
CA ALA A 147 50.40 -15.49 26.84
C ALA A 147 49.04 -15.75 27.49
N LEU A 148 48.80 -15.18 28.66
CA LEU A 148 47.49 -15.20 29.29
C LEU A 148 46.69 -14.01 28.75
N PRO A 149 45.60 -14.24 27.98
CA PRO A 149 44.74 -13.14 27.54
C PRO A 149 44.22 -12.38 28.77
N PRO A 150 44.25 -11.04 28.76
CA PRO A 150 43.72 -10.27 29.88
C PRO A 150 42.20 -10.43 29.96
N LEU A 151 41.69 -10.55 31.18
CA LEU A 151 40.26 -10.36 31.45
C LEU A 151 39.99 -8.85 31.44
N THR A 152 39.24 -8.35 30.46
CA THR A 152 39.06 -6.92 30.12
C THR A 152 38.31 -6.05 31.14
N ALA A 153 38.06 -6.54 32.36
CA ALA A 153 37.24 -5.84 33.35
C ALA A 153 37.93 -4.57 33.87
N LEU A 154 37.41 -3.40 33.47
CA LEU A 154 37.73 -2.08 34.05
C LEU A 154 36.99 -1.80 35.37
N SER A 155 36.15 -2.73 35.83
CA SER A 155 35.41 -2.67 37.11
C SER A 155 35.65 -3.95 37.93
N THR A 156 35.60 -3.82 39.25
CA THR A 156 36.04 -4.81 40.24
C THR A 156 35.34 -6.18 40.22
N GLU A 157 34.29 -6.38 39.42
CA GLU A 157 33.64 -7.67 39.16
C GLU A 157 33.35 -7.81 37.64
N PRO A 158 33.76 -8.92 36.99
CA PRO A 158 33.51 -9.17 35.56
C PRO A 158 32.08 -9.61 35.28
N THR A 159 31.51 -9.19 34.15
CA THR A 159 30.17 -9.60 33.69
C THR A 159 30.15 -11.03 33.14
N PRO A 160 28.99 -11.73 33.12
CA PRO A 160 28.88 -13.06 32.53
C PRO A 160 29.36 -13.15 31.07
N ALA A 161 29.13 -12.13 30.26
CA ALA A 161 29.60 -12.07 28.87
C ALA A 161 31.14 -12.03 28.81
N GLU A 162 31.78 -11.17 29.60
CA GLU A 162 33.24 -11.07 29.67
C GLU A 162 33.89 -12.37 30.16
N ILE A 163 33.30 -13.02 31.16
CA ILE A 163 33.77 -14.31 31.69
C ILE A 163 33.74 -15.38 30.59
N ASN A 164 32.61 -15.52 29.89
CA ASN A 164 32.42 -16.50 28.83
C ASN A 164 33.30 -16.20 27.59
N ARG A 165 33.46 -14.93 27.25
CA ARG A 165 34.36 -14.51 26.18
C ARG A 165 35.82 -14.85 26.50
N TRP A 166 36.23 -14.62 27.74
CA TRP A 166 37.57 -14.97 28.22
C TRP A 166 37.79 -16.50 28.27
N ARG A 167 36.80 -17.29 28.71
CA ARG A 167 36.82 -18.76 28.64
C ARG A 167 37.07 -19.25 27.22
N SER A 168 36.28 -18.78 26.26
CA SER A 168 36.45 -19.11 24.83
C SER A 168 37.86 -18.74 24.33
N HIS A 169 38.37 -17.57 24.70
CA HIS A 169 39.73 -17.15 24.31
C HIS A 169 40.81 -18.07 24.88
N LEU A 170 40.72 -18.46 26.16
CA LEU A 170 41.68 -19.38 26.78
C LEU A 170 41.65 -20.77 26.11
N ALA A 171 40.46 -21.33 25.87
CA ALA A 171 40.31 -22.62 25.19
C ALA A 171 40.96 -22.61 23.80
N TYR A 172 40.71 -21.57 22.99
CA TYR A 172 41.30 -21.44 21.67
C TYR A 172 42.82 -21.17 21.69
N SER A 173 43.34 -20.55 22.74
CA SER A 173 44.78 -20.41 22.94
C SER A 173 45.46 -21.78 23.11
N ILE A 174 44.81 -22.69 23.86
CA ILE A 174 45.27 -24.09 24.00
C ILE A 174 45.15 -24.81 22.65
N PHE A 175 43.98 -24.75 21.99
CA PHE A 175 43.75 -25.47 20.73
C PHE A 175 44.73 -25.08 19.62
N ARG A 176 45.11 -23.80 19.53
CA ARG A 176 46.08 -23.33 18.54
C ARG A 176 47.48 -23.85 18.81
N ARG A 177 47.89 -23.84 20.08
CA ARG A 177 49.22 -24.26 20.46
C ARG A 177 49.40 -25.77 20.37
N GLU A 178 48.34 -26.54 20.62
CA GLU A 178 48.33 -28.01 20.55
C GLU A 178 48.57 -28.54 19.13
N LEU A 179 48.23 -27.75 18.11
CA LEU A 179 48.55 -28.09 16.72
C LEU A 179 50.05 -28.11 16.44
N ALA A 180 50.84 -27.32 17.18
CA ALA A 180 52.27 -27.18 16.96
C ALA A 180 53.09 -28.09 17.89
N GLU A 181 52.76 -28.12 19.19
CA GLU A 181 53.53 -28.82 20.21
C GLU A 181 52.60 -29.42 21.29
N PRO A 182 52.95 -30.58 21.89
CA PRO A 182 52.17 -31.17 22.96
C PRO A 182 52.14 -30.27 24.20
N MET A 183 51.00 -30.21 24.88
CA MET A 183 50.84 -29.38 26.07
C MET A 183 51.73 -29.85 27.23
N PRO A 184 52.32 -28.93 28.01
CA PRO A 184 53.29 -29.30 29.04
C PRO A 184 52.68 -30.06 30.22
N TRP A 185 51.40 -29.81 30.53
CA TRP A 185 50.68 -30.55 31.57
C TRP A 185 50.37 -32.00 31.19
N ASN A 186 50.40 -32.36 29.90
CA ASN A 186 50.17 -33.75 29.46
C ASN A 186 51.30 -34.70 29.90
N GLN A 187 52.49 -34.17 30.16
CA GLN A 187 53.63 -34.95 30.67
C GLN A 187 53.51 -35.27 32.16
N LEU A 188 52.68 -34.54 32.90
CA LEU A 188 52.52 -34.74 34.35
C LEU A 188 51.43 -35.75 34.71
N GLY A 189 50.45 -35.94 33.84
CA GLY A 189 49.28 -36.75 34.10
C GLY A 189 48.14 -36.45 33.14
N VAL A 190 46.91 -36.74 33.58
CA VAL A 190 45.70 -36.52 32.79
C VAL A 190 45.09 -35.16 33.15
N PRO A 191 45.04 -34.19 32.23
CA PRO A 191 44.29 -32.96 32.47
C PRO A 191 42.79 -33.25 32.53
N ILE A 192 42.07 -32.57 33.42
CA ILE A 192 40.63 -32.77 33.64
C ILE A 192 39.82 -31.53 33.29
N ALA A 193 40.29 -30.35 33.68
CA ALA A 193 39.58 -29.11 33.47
C ALA A 193 40.53 -27.90 33.48
N LEU A 194 40.20 -26.91 32.65
CA LEU A 194 40.72 -25.55 32.72
C LEU A 194 39.86 -24.76 33.70
N ILE A 195 40.49 -24.06 34.64
CA ILE A 195 39.80 -23.22 35.63
C ILE A 195 40.30 -21.79 35.52
N GLY A 196 39.35 -20.85 35.43
CA GLY A 196 39.60 -19.41 35.48
C GLY A 196 39.16 -18.83 36.81
N PHE A 197 39.94 -17.86 37.31
CA PHE A 197 39.70 -17.12 38.53
C PHE A 197 39.62 -15.61 38.25
N ASP A 198 38.92 -14.86 39.09
CA ASP A 198 39.02 -13.40 39.12
C ASP A 198 40.29 -12.92 39.86
N ALA A 199 40.44 -11.61 40.02
CA ALA A 199 41.55 -11.01 40.77
C ALA A 199 41.54 -11.37 42.27
N ASN A 200 40.40 -11.77 42.83
CA ASN A 200 40.20 -12.16 44.22
C ASN A 200 40.30 -13.68 44.44
N TRP A 201 40.70 -14.44 43.42
CA TRP A 201 40.77 -15.90 43.42
C TRP A 201 39.42 -16.62 43.58
N LYS A 202 38.31 -15.96 43.25
CA LYS A 202 37.01 -16.61 43.11
C LYS A 202 36.97 -17.35 41.77
N ALA A 203 36.63 -18.63 41.80
CA ALA A 203 36.49 -19.43 40.59
C ALA A 203 35.31 -18.93 39.75
N LEU A 204 35.57 -18.67 38.46
CA LEU A 204 34.60 -18.11 37.52
C LEU A 204 33.94 -19.18 36.64
N PHE A 205 34.73 -20.15 36.15
CA PHE A 205 34.25 -21.25 35.32
C PHE A 205 35.18 -22.47 35.42
N SER A 206 34.66 -23.62 34.98
CA SER A 206 35.43 -24.85 34.73
C SER A 206 35.12 -25.35 33.32
N ASP A 207 36.15 -25.54 32.49
CA ASP A 207 36.01 -26.01 31.11
C ASP A 207 36.78 -27.32 30.92
N ARG A 208 36.03 -28.40 30.72
CA ARG A 208 36.59 -29.74 30.51
C ARG A 208 37.16 -29.89 29.10
N TYR A 209 36.37 -29.54 28.09
CA TYR A 209 36.66 -29.83 26.68
C TYR A 209 37.83 -28.99 26.13
N ALA A 210 38.19 -27.89 26.80
CA ALA A 210 39.41 -27.14 26.51
C ALA A 210 40.69 -28.01 26.60
N VAL A 211 40.75 -28.96 27.55
CA VAL A 211 41.98 -29.72 27.86
C VAL A 211 41.85 -31.24 27.74
N VAL A 212 40.65 -31.79 27.88
CA VAL A 212 40.42 -33.24 27.77
C VAL A 212 40.28 -33.65 26.31
N ARG A 213 40.88 -34.78 25.94
CA ARG A 213 40.75 -35.40 24.62
C ARG A 213 40.20 -36.83 24.78
N GLN A 214 39.30 -37.22 23.89
CA GLN A 214 38.87 -38.62 23.78
C GLN A 214 40.07 -39.48 23.31
N GLY A 215 40.37 -40.58 24.01
CA GLY A 215 41.51 -41.45 23.73
C GLY A 215 41.11 -42.92 23.51
N GLY A 216 42.08 -43.85 23.53
CA GLY A 216 41.83 -45.30 23.47
C GLY A 216 41.51 -45.87 22.09
N ARG A 217 41.48 -45.02 21.05
CA ARG A 217 41.37 -45.44 19.65
C ARG A 217 42.77 -45.62 19.07
N ALA A 218 42.92 -46.55 18.13
CA ALA A 218 44.19 -46.76 17.43
C ALA A 218 44.72 -45.43 16.85
N LEU A 219 46.03 -45.20 16.94
CA LEU A 219 46.69 -44.10 16.21
C LEU A 219 46.27 -44.22 14.75
N HIS A 220 45.49 -43.26 14.27
CA HIS A 220 45.06 -43.29 12.87
C HIS A 220 46.29 -43.04 12.01
N ARG A 221 46.48 -43.90 11.00
CA ARG A 221 47.54 -43.75 10.00
C ARG A 221 47.42 -42.32 9.45
N ALA A 222 48.51 -41.55 9.49
CA ALA A 222 48.53 -40.14 9.08
C ALA A 222 47.69 -39.94 7.82
N ILE A 223 46.68 -39.07 7.90
CA ILE A 223 45.82 -38.78 6.76
C ILE A 223 46.75 -38.21 5.67
N PRO A 224 46.82 -38.81 4.47
CA PRO A 224 47.79 -38.43 3.45
C PRO A 224 47.49 -37.06 2.80
N VAL A 225 46.48 -36.34 3.28
CA VAL A 225 46.05 -35.04 2.78
C VAL A 225 46.59 -33.95 3.72
N PRO A 226 47.49 -33.06 3.25
CA PRO A 226 47.91 -31.90 4.03
C PRO A 226 46.69 -31.06 4.45
N ASN A 227 46.69 -30.54 5.68
CA ASN A 227 45.63 -29.69 6.24
C ASN A 227 44.26 -30.37 6.49
N SER A 228 44.18 -31.71 6.50
CA SER A 228 42.94 -32.41 6.90
C SER A 228 42.64 -32.35 8.41
N GLY A 229 43.28 -31.44 9.16
CA GLY A 229 43.22 -31.25 10.62
C GLY A 229 43.24 -32.50 11.51
N ASN A 230 43.02 -32.28 12.82
CA ASN A 230 43.02 -33.35 13.82
C ASN A 230 41.58 -33.58 14.30
N PRO A 231 40.97 -34.76 14.07
CA PRO A 231 39.58 -35.02 14.42
C PRO A 231 39.30 -34.89 15.92
N PHE A 232 40.26 -35.27 16.77
CA PHE A 232 40.12 -35.10 18.23
C PHE A 232 40.08 -33.62 18.64
N LEU A 233 40.78 -32.76 17.89
CA LEU A 233 40.80 -31.34 18.15
C LEU A 233 39.52 -30.64 17.65
N TRP A 234 38.99 -31.05 16.51
CA TRP A 234 37.71 -30.54 16.01
C TRP A 234 36.55 -30.91 16.91
N GLN A 235 36.51 -32.17 17.35
CA GLN A 235 35.51 -32.65 18.30
C GLN A 235 35.60 -31.86 19.61
N ALA A 236 36.81 -31.67 20.16
CA ALA A 236 37.00 -30.86 21.37
C ALA A 236 36.53 -29.41 21.21
N ARG A 237 36.76 -28.77 20.05
CA ARG A 237 36.27 -27.41 19.77
C ARG A 237 34.73 -27.34 19.73
N LEU A 238 34.10 -28.33 19.10
CA LEU A 238 32.64 -28.40 19.01
C LEU A 238 32.01 -28.68 20.37
N GLU A 239 32.54 -29.64 21.13
CA GLU A 239 32.08 -29.99 22.47
C GLU A 239 32.25 -28.82 23.45
N GLN A 240 33.40 -28.11 23.38
CA GLN A 240 33.65 -26.90 24.19
C GLN A 240 32.63 -25.80 23.90
N PHE A 241 32.37 -25.53 22.62
CA PHE A 241 31.37 -24.55 22.20
C PHE A 241 29.95 -24.95 22.62
N ALA A 242 29.57 -26.22 22.42
CA ALA A 242 28.26 -26.73 22.78
C ALA A 242 28.02 -26.70 24.30
N GLU A 243 29.03 -27.04 25.11
CA GLU A 243 28.96 -26.93 26.56
C GLU A 243 28.74 -25.48 26.99
N GLN A 244 29.58 -24.57 26.50
CA GLN A 244 29.47 -23.14 26.82
C GLN A 244 28.10 -22.58 26.42
N LEU A 245 27.58 -22.95 25.25
CA LEU A 245 26.26 -22.54 24.80
C LEU A 245 25.13 -23.12 25.69
N SER A 246 25.27 -24.35 26.17
CA SER A 246 24.28 -25.01 27.03
C SER A 246 24.20 -24.45 28.44
N GLU A 247 25.28 -23.82 28.93
CA GLU A 247 25.32 -23.15 30.24
C GLU A 247 24.65 -21.77 30.21
N LEU A 248 24.41 -21.19 29.03
CA LEU A 248 23.76 -19.89 28.88
C LEU A 248 22.23 -20.01 28.95
N ASP A 249 21.59 -19.12 29.72
CA ASP A 249 20.13 -18.97 29.69
C ASP A 249 19.70 -18.11 28.48
N LEU A 250 19.51 -18.79 27.35
CA LEU A 250 19.12 -18.18 26.07
C LEU A 250 17.74 -17.49 26.10
N SER A 251 16.94 -17.67 27.17
CA SER A 251 15.67 -16.96 27.35
C SER A 251 15.86 -15.52 27.83
N GLN A 252 16.97 -15.24 28.51
CA GLN A 252 17.28 -13.94 29.11
C GLN A 252 18.24 -13.11 28.26
N ILE A 253 18.93 -13.73 27.30
CA ILE A 253 19.95 -13.07 26.48
C ILE A 253 19.33 -12.77 25.10
N PRO A 254 19.17 -11.49 24.71
CA PRO A 254 18.78 -11.12 23.36
C PRO A 254 19.75 -11.72 22.31
N PRO A 255 19.28 -12.24 21.16
CA PRO A 255 20.15 -12.84 20.16
C PRO A 255 21.27 -11.92 19.65
N GLU A 256 21.00 -10.62 19.64
CA GLU A 256 21.90 -9.53 19.26
C GLU A 256 23.06 -9.28 20.24
N GLN A 257 23.03 -9.89 21.42
CA GLN A 257 24.08 -9.77 22.44
C GLN A 257 24.84 -11.09 22.64
N LEU A 258 24.50 -12.15 21.88
CA LEU A 258 25.11 -13.46 22.05
C LEU A 258 26.56 -13.52 21.52
N ASP A 259 26.92 -12.68 20.57
CA ASP A 259 28.28 -12.61 20.02
C ASP A 259 29.30 -12.13 21.06
N ASP A 260 28.88 -11.26 21.98
CA ASP A 260 29.72 -10.78 23.09
C ASP A 260 30.19 -11.89 24.04
N TYR A 261 29.54 -13.06 24.04
CA TYR A 261 29.89 -14.20 24.92
C TYR A 261 30.99 -15.10 24.34
N PHE A 262 31.34 -14.96 23.06
CA PHE A 262 32.31 -15.82 22.40
C PHE A 262 33.40 -14.98 21.76
N ALA A 263 34.68 -15.28 22.02
CA ALA A 263 35.80 -14.65 21.32
C ALA A 263 36.12 -15.38 20.00
N TRP A 264 35.89 -16.69 19.98
CA TRP A 264 36.16 -17.56 18.85
C TRP A 264 35.03 -18.57 18.72
N LEU A 265 34.60 -18.81 17.48
CA LEU A 265 33.59 -19.81 17.16
C LEU A 265 34.24 -20.97 16.38
N PRO A 266 33.77 -22.21 16.59
CA PRO A 266 34.25 -23.33 15.80
C PRO A 266 33.88 -23.15 14.32
N PRO A 267 34.63 -23.76 13.40
CA PRO A 267 34.32 -23.68 11.96
C PRO A 267 32.95 -24.27 11.61
N VAL A 268 32.45 -25.19 12.43
CA VAL A 268 31.12 -25.78 12.34
C VAL A 268 30.55 -25.95 13.74
N GLY A 269 29.24 -25.74 13.89
CA GLY A 269 28.56 -25.84 15.17
C GLY A 269 27.05 -25.65 15.03
N PHE A 270 26.34 -25.82 16.14
CA PHE A 270 24.90 -25.60 16.21
C PHE A 270 24.60 -24.24 16.84
N LEU A 271 23.63 -23.53 16.28
CA LEU A 271 23.13 -22.29 16.85
C LEU A 271 21.65 -22.44 17.24
N PRO A 272 21.19 -21.70 18.27
CA PRO A 272 19.78 -21.65 18.63
C PRO A 272 18.90 -21.16 17.48
N ALA A 273 17.69 -21.70 17.34
CA ALA A 273 16.80 -21.38 16.23
C ALA A 273 16.36 -19.90 16.19
N ASN A 274 16.33 -19.22 17.34
CA ASN A 274 15.99 -17.81 17.48
C ASN A 274 17.09 -16.84 16.97
N VAL A 275 18.26 -17.34 16.57
CA VAL A 275 19.31 -16.54 15.91
C VAL A 275 18.86 -16.01 14.55
N ILE A 276 17.94 -16.72 13.89
CA ILE A 276 17.31 -16.30 12.64
C ILE A 276 15.89 -15.85 12.97
N GLU A 277 15.69 -14.54 13.13
CA GLU A 277 14.35 -13.99 13.35
C GLU A 277 13.55 -13.99 12.04
N ASN A 278 12.25 -14.30 12.14
CA ASN A 278 11.27 -14.15 11.05
C ASN A 278 11.54 -14.95 9.76
N LEU A 279 11.66 -16.27 9.88
CA LEU A 279 11.49 -17.16 8.71
C LEU A 279 10.02 -17.26 8.27
N ALA A 280 9.07 -16.96 9.16
CA ALA A 280 7.66 -16.90 8.84
C ALA A 280 7.29 -15.55 8.21
N LEU A 281 6.63 -15.59 7.06
CA LEU A 281 5.92 -14.43 6.51
C LEU A 281 4.87 -13.99 7.53
N PRO A 282 4.82 -12.71 7.92
CA PRO A 282 3.72 -12.18 8.71
C PRO A 282 2.44 -12.36 7.89
N ALA A 283 1.34 -12.60 8.58
CA ALA A 283 0.04 -12.91 7.94
C ALA A 283 -0.47 -11.77 7.02
N ASP A 284 0.13 -10.58 7.13
CA ASP A 284 -0.15 -9.39 6.33
C ASP A 284 0.68 -9.29 5.04
N GLY A 285 1.55 -10.27 4.75
CA GLY A 285 2.38 -10.29 3.55
C GLY A 285 3.47 -9.20 3.51
N THR A 286 3.75 -8.53 4.64
CA THR A 286 4.82 -7.54 4.69
C THR A 286 6.18 -8.23 4.51
N PRO A 287 7.07 -7.68 3.67
CA PRO A 287 8.38 -8.28 3.44
C PRO A 287 9.21 -8.17 4.71
N VAL A 288 9.36 -9.28 5.44
CA VAL A 288 10.24 -9.29 6.59
C VAL A 288 11.67 -9.36 6.12
N THR A 289 12.44 -8.34 6.49
CA THR A 289 13.88 -8.38 6.36
C THR A 289 14.38 -9.45 7.32
N ARG A 290 14.84 -10.58 6.79
CA ARG A 290 15.51 -11.59 7.61
C ARG A 290 16.74 -10.96 8.23
N ARG A 291 16.72 -10.82 9.55
CA ARG A 291 17.84 -10.28 10.31
C ARG A 291 18.58 -11.45 10.93
N GLN A 292 19.85 -11.60 10.53
CA GLN A 292 20.80 -12.38 11.31
C GLN A 292 21.23 -11.48 12.48
N LEU A 293 21.13 -12.01 13.71
CA LEU A 293 21.39 -11.22 14.92
C LEU A 293 22.67 -11.67 15.65
N PHE A 294 23.29 -12.78 15.25
CA PHE A 294 24.41 -13.39 15.99
C PHE A 294 25.80 -13.08 15.43
N PHE A 295 25.95 -12.81 14.14
CA PHE A 295 27.27 -12.52 13.56
C PHE A 295 27.52 -11.01 13.46
N PRO A 296 28.75 -10.53 13.71
CA PRO A 296 29.07 -9.11 13.54
C PRO A 296 28.76 -8.59 12.14
N THR A 297 28.49 -7.29 12.01
CA THR A 297 28.06 -6.66 10.73
C THR A 297 29.07 -6.76 9.58
N GLY A 298 30.35 -7.04 9.88
CA GLY A 298 31.37 -7.30 8.86
C GLY A 298 31.22 -8.66 8.17
N TYR A 299 30.55 -9.63 8.79
CA TYR A 299 30.43 -10.97 8.24
C TYR A 299 29.41 -11.03 7.09
N ARG A 300 29.78 -11.72 6.01
CA ARG A 300 28.83 -12.06 4.94
C ARG A 300 28.09 -13.34 5.32
N VAL A 301 26.84 -13.21 5.73
CA VAL A 301 25.99 -14.33 6.12
C VAL A 301 25.08 -14.75 4.96
N GLU A 302 25.19 -16.01 4.55
CA GLU A 302 24.29 -16.65 3.58
C GLU A 302 23.43 -17.69 4.31
N VAL A 303 22.12 -17.71 4.05
CA VAL A 303 21.20 -18.71 4.63
C VAL A 303 20.75 -19.67 3.54
N ALA A 304 20.89 -20.98 3.77
CA ALA A 304 20.48 -22.01 2.82
C ALA A 304 19.79 -23.19 3.52
N PRO A 305 18.75 -23.80 2.91
CA PRO A 305 18.18 -25.03 3.42
C PRO A 305 19.12 -26.22 3.14
N ILE A 306 19.11 -27.23 4.01
CA ILE A 306 19.83 -28.50 3.82
C ILE A 306 18.97 -29.68 4.29
N PRO A 307 18.97 -30.83 3.59
CA PRO A 307 18.36 -32.05 4.12
C PRO A 307 19.04 -32.46 5.43
N ALA A 308 18.25 -32.78 6.46
CA ALA A 308 18.77 -33.15 7.78
C ALA A 308 19.75 -34.35 7.72
N GLU A 309 19.57 -35.24 6.76
CA GLU A 309 20.37 -36.45 6.51
C GLU A 309 21.79 -36.12 6.00
N GLN A 310 22.00 -34.93 5.44
CA GLN A 310 23.29 -34.51 4.89
C GLN A 310 24.15 -33.70 5.87
N LEU A 311 23.66 -33.45 7.09
CA LEU A 311 24.38 -32.68 8.11
C LEU A 311 25.75 -33.29 8.43
N ASP A 312 25.83 -34.61 8.61
CA ASP A 312 27.08 -35.32 8.95
C ASP A 312 28.20 -35.08 7.93
N LEU A 313 27.83 -34.99 6.64
CA LEU A 313 28.78 -34.70 5.57
C LEU A 313 29.32 -33.27 5.70
N VAL A 314 28.46 -32.29 5.97
CA VAL A 314 28.87 -30.90 6.17
C VAL A 314 29.77 -30.76 7.40
N PHE A 315 29.44 -31.44 8.50
CA PHE A 315 30.29 -31.46 9.70
C PHE A 315 31.70 -31.95 9.37
N LYS A 316 31.80 -33.04 8.61
CA LYS A 316 33.09 -33.63 8.22
C LYS A 316 33.92 -32.73 7.29
N GLU A 317 33.29 -32.13 6.29
CA GLU A 317 33.97 -31.27 5.31
C GLU A 317 34.34 -29.89 5.89
N SER A 318 33.58 -29.39 6.87
CA SER A 318 33.80 -28.07 7.48
C SER A 318 34.74 -28.12 8.68
N ALA A 319 34.89 -29.27 9.33
CA ALA A 319 35.78 -29.43 10.47
C ALA A 319 37.25 -28.96 10.28
N PRO A 320 37.92 -29.13 9.12
CA PRO A 320 39.29 -28.64 8.90
C PRO A 320 39.43 -27.11 8.80
N LEU A 321 38.34 -26.36 8.64
CA LEU A 321 38.42 -24.92 8.41
C LEU A 321 38.95 -24.17 9.64
N LEU A 322 39.40 -22.93 9.40
CA LEU A 322 39.83 -22.04 10.47
C LEU A 322 38.61 -21.60 11.31
N PRO A 323 38.78 -21.42 12.64
CA PRO A 323 37.73 -20.89 13.49
C PRO A 323 37.44 -19.41 13.17
N TYR A 324 36.21 -18.98 13.44
CA TYR A 324 35.80 -17.60 13.21
C TYR A 324 36.22 -16.70 14.37
N ASP A 325 36.73 -15.50 14.04
CA ASP A 325 37.12 -14.47 14.99
C ASP A 325 35.99 -13.43 15.13
N THR A 326 35.34 -13.38 16.29
CA THR A 326 34.30 -12.37 16.56
C THR A 326 34.90 -11.05 17.04
N VAL A 327 36.20 -11.01 17.36
CA VAL A 327 36.88 -9.83 17.94
C VAL A 327 37.44 -8.90 16.86
N SER A 328 38.01 -9.45 15.79
CA SER A 328 38.70 -8.65 14.76
C SER A 328 37.78 -8.01 13.71
N ASN A 329 36.47 -8.32 13.72
CA ASN A 329 35.47 -7.81 12.76
C ASN A 329 35.97 -7.85 11.30
N ASP A 330 36.61 -8.96 10.91
CA ASP A 330 37.14 -9.14 9.56
C ASP A 330 36.00 -9.21 8.54
N ALA A 331 35.84 -8.14 7.75
CA ALA A 331 34.81 -7.99 6.73
C ALA A 331 34.91 -9.01 5.56
N SER A 332 35.99 -9.78 5.49
CA SER A 332 36.17 -10.85 4.50
C SER A 332 35.60 -12.21 4.94
N SER A 333 35.19 -12.34 6.20
CA SER A 333 34.65 -13.60 6.74
C SER A 333 33.27 -13.91 6.16
N GLN A 334 33.11 -15.15 5.68
CA GLN A 334 31.85 -15.66 5.14
C GLN A 334 31.33 -16.79 6.02
N VAL A 335 30.04 -16.73 6.35
CA VAL A 335 29.35 -17.77 7.13
C VAL A 335 28.13 -18.24 6.37
N LYS A 336 27.97 -19.56 6.30
CA LYS A 336 26.77 -20.19 5.73
C LYS A 336 25.94 -20.80 6.84
N LEU A 337 24.77 -20.23 7.07
CA LEU A 337 23.75 -20.73 7.99
C LEU A 337 22.90 -21.78 7.28
N LEU A 338 23.01 -23.02 7.74
CA LEU A 338 22.30 -24.14 7.18
C LEU A 338 21.07 -24.46 8.03
N VAL A 339 19.89 -24.32 7.43
CA VAL A 339 18.61 -24.63 8.10
C VAL A 339 18.23 -26.07 7.74
N PRO A 340 18.24 -27.01 8.70
CA PRO A 340 17.86 -28.39 8.44
C PRO A 340 16.37 -28.48 8.14
N VAL A 341 16.03 -29.11 7.01
CA VAL A 341 14.66 -29.38 6.58
C VAL A 341 14.50 -30.88 6.28
N PRO A 342 13.30 -31.46 6.47
CA PRO A 342 13.01 -32.81 5.99
C PRO A 342 13.21 -32.90 4.47
N GLU A 343 13.70 -34.04 3.98
CA GLU A 343 13.97 -34.26 2.55
C GLU A 343 12.73 -34.00 1.67
N ASP A 344 11.54 -34.38 2.13
CA ASP A 344 10.27 -34.17 1.42
C ASP A 344 9.91 -32.69 1.18
N LEU A 345 10.46 -31.78 2.00
CA LEU A 345 10.22 -30.33 1.93
C LEU A 345 11.43 -29.56 1.39
N TYR A 346 12.49 -30.26 0.98
CA TYR A 346 13.70 -29.62 0.51
C TYR A 346 13.52 -29.02 -0.90
N GLU A 347 13.61 -27.70 -0.98
CA GLU A 347 13.82 -26.97 -2.23
C GLU A 347 15.02 -26.04 -2.10
N PRO A 348 15.90 -25.93 -3.12
CA PRO A 348 17.09 -25.07 -3.06
C PRO A 348 16.78 -23.60 -2.73
N ASP A 349 15.62 -23.13 -3.19
CA ASP A 349 15.16 -21.75 -3.05
C ASP A 349 14.04 -21.58 -2.02
N LEU A 350 13.78 -22.59 -1.18
CA LEU A 350 12.74 -22.56 -0.13
C LEU A 350 12.86 -21.33 0.77
N LEU A 351 14.10 -20.89 0.98
CA LEU A 351 14.43 -19.75 1.82
C LEU A 351 14.59 -18.46 1.01
N LYS A 352 14.27 -18.37 -0.27
CA LYS A 352 14.30 -17.09 -1.00
C LYS A 352 12.90 -16.50 -1.00
N ILE A 353 12.73 -15.34 -0.36
CA ILE A 353 11.52 -14.55 -0.51
C ILE A 353 11.68 -13.79 -1.83
N GLU A 354 11.01 -14.25 -2.88
CA GLU A 354 10.99 -13.53 -4.15
C GLU A 354 10.38 -12.14 -3.91
N THR A 355 11.19 -11.12 -4.15
CA THR A 355 10.72 -9.75 -4.09
C THR A 355 10.00 -9.47 -5.40
N ILE A 356 8.67 -9.41 -5.36
CA ILE A 356 7.85 -9.09 -6.53
C ILE A 356 8.34 -7.77 -7.11
N ASP A 357 8.67 -7.76 -8.40
CA ASP A 357 9.14 -6.56 -9.08
C ASP A 357 8.09 -5.44 -8.95
N PRO A 358 8.47 -4.21 -8.55
CA PRO A 358 7.53 -3.08 -8.45
C PRO A 358 6.77 -2.79 -9.76
N ILE A 359 7.30 -3.19 -10.91
CA ILE A 359 6.63 -3.11 -12.22
C ILE A 359 5.36 -3.96 -12.24
N PHE A 360 5.35 -5.12 -11.58
CA PHE A 360 4.16 -5.98 -11.53
C PHE A 360 3.01 -5.28 -10.81
N ASN A 361 3.24 -4.74 -9.61
CA ASN A 361 2.22 -4.02 -8.85
C ASN A 361 1.72 -2.78 -9.59
N THR A 362 2.63 -2.03 -10.23
CA THR A 362 2.27 -0.86 -11.03
C THR A 362 1.42 -1.25 -12.25
N THR A 363 1.77 -2.36 -12.91
CA THR A 363 1.03 -2.89 -14.05
C THR A 363 -0.35 -3.38 -13.64
N LEU A 364 -0.45 -4.09 -12.51
CA LEU A 364 -1.70 -4.59 -11.96
C LEU A 364 -2.66 -3.44 -11.63
N THR A 365 -2.19 -2.43 -10.89
CA THR A 365 -2.97 -1.22 -10.57
C THR A 365 -3.47 -0.52 -11.82
N ARG A 366 -2.62 -0.38 -12.84
CA ARG A 366 -3.00 0.21 -14.14
C ARG A 366 -4.11 -0.61 -14.82
N LEU A 367 -4.00 -1.93 -14.86
CA LEU A 367 -5.00 -2.80 -15.49
C LEU A 367 -6.33 -2.79 -14.74
N ILE A 368 -6.30 -2.82 -13.41
CA ILE A 368 -7.50 -2.72 -12.56
C ILE A 368 -8.23 -1.39 -12.82
N ASN A 369 -7.50 -0.27 -12.83
CA ASN A 369 -8.09 1.04 -13.10
C ASN A 369 -8.66 1.14 -14.53
N ARG A 370 -7.96 0.61 -15.54
CA ARG A 370 -8.47 0.58 -16.91
C ARG A 370 -9.74 -0.26 -17.05
N ARG A 371 -9.81 -1.41 -16.37
CA ARG A 371 -11.02 -2.24 -16.33
C ARG A 371 -12.17 -1.51 -15.66
N ALA A 372 -11.94 -0.88 -14.51
CA ALA A 372 -12.94 -0.11 -13.79
C ALA A 372 -13.48 1.07 -14.63
N GLU A 373 -12.62 1.77 -15.36
CA GLU A 373 -13.00 2.81 -16.31
C GLU A 373 -13.95 2.28 -17.39
N VAL A 374 -13.63 1.15 -18.02
CA VAL A 374 -14.48 0.54 -19.06
C VAL A 374 -15.83 0.06 -18.51
N LEU A 375 -15.83 -0.52 -17.31
CA LEU A 375 -17.08 -0.94 -16.65
C LEU A 375 -17.98 0.26 -16.33
N HIS A 376 -17.40 1.36 -15.85
CA HIS A 376 -18.12 2.60 -15.60
C HIS A 376 -18.69 3.20 -16.87
N ARG A 377 -17.90 3.31 -17.96
CA ARG A 377 -18.39 3.75 -19.28
C ARG A 377 -19.57 2.90 -19.75
N ARG A 378 -19.46 1.57 -19.66
CA ARG A 378 -20.55 0.65 -20.02
C ARG A 378 -21.81 0.93 -19.20
N GLN A 379 -21.68 1.19 -17.90
CA GLN A 379 -22.81 1.51 -17.04
C GLN A 379 -23.47 2.82 -17.45
N LEU A 380 -22.69 3.87 -17.74
CA LEU A 380 -23.18 5.14 -18.25
C LEU A 380 -23.93 4.98 -19.58
N VAL A 381 -23.35 4.24 -20.53
CA VAL A 381 -24.01 3.98 -21.82
C VAL A 381 -25.31 3.19 -21.63
N ARG A 382 -25.33 2.21 -20.71
CA ARG A 382 -26.55 1.46 -20.38
C ARG A 382 -27.65 2.35 -19.77
N SER A 383 -27.30 3.22 -18.83
CA SER A 383 -28.26 4.18 -18.28
C SER A 383 -28.76 5.13 -19.36
N SER A 384 -27.86 5.69 -20.18
CA SER A 384 -28.21 6.59 -21.28
C SER A 384 -29.14 5.93 -22.30
N ALA A 385 -28.82 4.71 -22.75
CA ALA A 385 -29.66 3.94 -23.66
C ALA A 385 -31.03 3.64 -23.05
N SER A 386 -31.09 3.30 -21.76
CA SER A 386 -32.37 3.08 -21.07
C SER A 386 -33.21 4.35 -20.99
N HIS A 387 -32.60 5.51 -20.69
CA HIS A 387 -33.30 6.79 -20.66
C HIS A 387 -33.79 7.23 -22.03
N LEU A 388 -32.98 7.09 -23.08
CA LEU A 388 -33.40 7.39 -24.46
C LEU A 388 -34.55 6.49 -24.90
N ASN A 389 -34.49 5.19 -24.60
CA ASN A 389 -35.59 4.28 -24.93
C ASN A 389 -36.86 4.60 -24.14
N GLN A 390 -36.73 4.99 -22.87
CA GLN A 390 -37.86 5.45 -22.07
C GLN A 390 -38.48 6.72 -22.67
N ALA A 391 -37.67 7.67 -23.13
CA ALA A 391 -38.13 8.89 -23.80
C ALA A 391 -38.85 8.60 -25.14
N ILE A 392 -38.34 7.64 -25.92
CA ILE A 392 -38.91 7.28 -27.23
C ILE A 392 -40.20 6.44 -27.07
N SER A 393 -40.15 5.38 -26.26
CA SER A 393 -41.17 4.32 -26.22
C SER A 393 -41.93 4.22 -24.89
N GLY A 394 -41.68 5.12 -23.92
CA GLY A 394 -42.28 5.07 -22.58
C GLY A 394 -41.78 3.92 -21.69
N ARG A 395 -40.79 3.13 -22.14
CA ARG A 395 -40.32 1.93 -21.43
C ARG A 395 -38.80 1.92 -21.30
N PRO A 396 -38.23 1.70 -20.10
CA PRO A 396 -36.78 1.57 -19.93
C PRO A 396 -36.26 0.23 -20.48
N ILE A 397 -34.99 0.20 -20.89
CA ILE A 397 -34.30 -1.04 -21.25
C ILE A 397 -33.85 -1.73 -19.95
N LEU A 398 -34.29 -2.97 -19.75
CA LEU A 398 -33.86 -3.78 -18.60
C LEU A 398 -32.63 -4.60 -18.96
N PHE A 399 -31.59 -4.50 -18.13
CA PHE A 399 -30.39 -5.34 -18.21
C PHE A 399 -30.47 -6.47 -17.17
N PRO A 400 -29.96 -7.68 -17.47
CA PRO A 400 -29.99 -8.82 -16.54
C PRO A 400 -29.31 -8.52 -15.18
N THR A 401 -29.86 -9.07 -14.10
CA THR A 401 -29.29 -9.01 -12.74
C THR A 401 -29.21 -10.42 -12.10
N PRO A 402 -28.05 -10.85 -11.58
CA PRO A 402 -26.73 -10.21 -11.69
C PRO A 402 -26.24 -10.14 -13.13
N ASP A 403 -25.37 -9.17 -13.41
CA ASP A 403 -24.74 -9.08 -14.73
C ASP A 403 -23.86 -10.31 -14.94
N ALA A 404 -23.91 -10.93 -16.13
CA ALA A 404 -23.09 -12.10 -16.44
C ALA A 404 -21.57 -11.78 -16.36
N ASP A 405 -21.21 -10.51 -16.56
CA ASP A 405 -19.85 -10.00 -16.42
C ASP A 405 -19.64 -9.24 -15.09
N GLN A 406 -20.48 -9.46 -14.07
CA GLN A 406 -20.34 -8.82 -12.77
C GLN A 406 -19.07 -9.32 -12.06
N LEU A 407 -18.28 -8.38 -11.55
CA LEU A 407 -17.09 -8.70 -10.78
C LEU A 407 -17.46 -9.33 -9.42
N GLU A 408 -16.52 -10.08 -8.83
CA GLU A 408 -16.66 -10.51 -7.44
C GLU A 408 -16.76 -9.29 -6.51
N ALA A 409 -17.49 -9.41 -5.40
CA ALA A 409 -17.79 -8.27 -4.51
C ALA A 409 -16.56 -7.58 -3.90
N SER A 410 -15.39 -8.22 -3.96
CA SER A 410 -14.09 -7.69 -3.51
C SER A 410 -13.41 -6.80 -4.55
N GLU A 411 -13.86 -6.76 -5.80
CA GLU A 411 -13.23 -6.02 -6.88
C GLU A 411 -13.87 -4.66 -7.13
N LYS A 412 -13.03 -3.69 -7.52
CA LYS A 412 -13.41 -2.30 -7.76
C LYS A 412 -14.27 -2.14 -9.02
N SER A 413 -15.50 -1.62 -8.85
CA SER A 413 -16.49 -1.42 -9.92
C SER A 413 -16.41 -0.05 -10.60
N GLN A 414 -15.79 0.95 -9.98
CA GLN A 414 -15.62 2.31 -10.50
C GLN A 414 -14.20 2.82 -10.27
N PRO A 415 -13.62 3.65 -11.14
CA PRO A 415 -12.28 4.22 -10.94
C PRO A 415 -12.27 5.13 -9.69
N ASP A 416 -11.08 5.39 -9.12
CA ASP A 416 -11.01 6.26 -7.94
C ASP A 416 -11.37 7.69 -8.33
N ALA A 417 -12.07 8.37 -7.44
CA ALA A 417 -12.29 9.80 -7.56
C ALA A 417 -10.92 10.51 -7.57
N PRO A 418 -10.54 11.18 -8.66
CA PRO A 418 -9.23 11.81 -8.79
C PRO A 418 -9.03 12.99 -7.82
N PHE A 419 -10.13 13.55 -7.33
CA PHE A 419 -10.18 14.68 -6.43
C PHE A 419 -11.52 14.74 -5.68
N SER A 420 -11.56 15.58 -4.63
CA SER A 420 -12.68 15.73 -3.69
C SER A 420 -13.90 16.48 -4.24
N SER A 421 -13.72 17.36 -5.23
CA SER A 421 -14.84 18.10 -5.80
C SER A 421 -15.82 17.19 -6.57
N PRO A 422 -17.14 17.38 -6.42
CA PRO A 422 -18.16 16.55 -7.05
C PRO A 422 -18.36 16.88 -8.54
N ARG A 423 -17.84 18.00 -9.04
CA ARG A 423 -17.92 18.37 -10.46
C ARG A 423 -16.55 18.61 -11.07
N ALA A 424 -16.53 18.54 -12.39
CA ALA A 424 -15.42 18.94 -13.24
C ALA A 424 -15.98 19.78 -14.39
N HIS A 425 -15.13 20.31 -15.25
CA HIS A 425 -15.55 21.01 -16.46
C HIS A 425 -14.74 20.52 -17.66
N GLN A 426 -15.28 20.68 -18.85
CA GLN A 426 -14.72 20.09 -20.06
C GLN A 426 -14.62 21.11 -21.18
N SER A 427 -13.52 21.03 -21.92
CA SER A 427 -13.36 21.76 -23.18
C SER A 427 -14.04 21.05 -24.36
N ALA A 428 -14.58 21.83 -25.29
CA ALA A 428 -15.05 21.41 -26.60
C ALA A 428 -13.89 20.88 -27.46
N ILE A 429 -14.22 20.03 -28.44
CA ILE A 429 -13.26 19.61 -29.46
C ILE A 429 -13.14 20.72 -30.49
N ALA A 430 -11.98 21.37 -30.57
CA ALA A 430 -11.74 22.43 -31.54
C ALA A 430 -10.32 22.37 -32.14
N GLN A 431 -10.16 22.91 -33.34
CA GLN A 431 -8.85 23.14 -33.96
C GLN A 431 -8.39 24.57 -33.70
N GLY A 432 -7.09 24.76 -33.50
CA GLY A 432 -6.51 26.04 -33.13
C GLY A 432 -6.81 26.43 -31.67
N LEU A 433 -6.69 27.73 -31.38
CA LEU A 433 -6.87 28.26 -30.03
C LEU A 433 -8.35 28.31 -29.64
N HIS A 434 -8.68 27.68 -28.52
CA HIS A 434 -9.98 27.77 -27.88
C HIS A 434 -9.82 27.87 -26.37
N GLU A 435 -10.73 28.59 -25.72
CA GLU A 435 -10.64 28.86 -24.30
C GLU A 435 -11.99 29.16 -23.68
N HIS A 436 -12.13 28.80 -22.41
CA HIS A 436 -13.22 29.25 -21.55
C HIS A 436 -12.62 29.75 -20.23
N GLY A 437 -13.34 30.64 -19.55
CA GLY A 437 -12.86 31.27 -18.33
C GLY A 437 -13.91 32.13 -17.67
N PHE A 438 -13.52 32.79 -16.58
CA PHE A 438 -14.38 33.70 -15.84
C PHE A 438 -13.58 34.89 -15.29
N THR A 439 -14.29 35.97 -15.00
CA THR A 439 -13.73 37.17 -14.36
C THR A 439 -14.71 37.78 -13.37
N GLY A 440 -14.26 38.72 -12.55
CA GLY A 440 -15.10 39.47 -11.62
C GLY A 440 -15.59 38.69 -10.39
N ALA A 441 -14.95 37.57 -10.04
CA ALA A 441 -15.31 36.79 -8.85
C ALA A 441 -15.28 37.63 -7.56
N THR A 442 -16.34 37.58 -6.75
CA THR A 442 -16.40 38.22 -5.42
C THR A 442 -15.85 37.30 -4.33
N THR A 443 -16.03 35.98 -4.47
CA THR A 443 -15.26 34.98 -3.72
C THR A 443 -13.88 34.83 -4.37
N THR A 444 -12.92 35.59 -3.84
CA THR A 444 -11.56 35.66 -4.39
C THR A 444 -10.61 34.64 -3.73
N LEU A 445 -9.53 34.30 -4.44
CA LEU A 445 -8.46 33.45 -3.93
C LEU A 445 -7.24 34.32 -3.59
N SER A 446 -7.01 34.55 -2.29
CA SER A 446 -5.81 35.24 -1.81
C SER A 446 -4.60 34.30 -1.87
N LEU A 447 -3.42 34.77 -2.25
CA LEU A 447 -2.21 33.94 -2.29
C LEU A 447 -1.42 34.02 -0.99
N GLN A 448 -0.79 32.92 -0.59
CA GLN A 448 0.09 32.87 0.59
C GLN A 448 1.56 32.75 0.16
N GLU A 449 2.47 32.91 1.12
CA GLU A 449 3.89 32.66 0.89
C GLU A 449 4.10 31.18 0.54
N ASN A 450 4.86 30.92 -0.54
CA ASN A 450 5.14 29.57 -1.06
C ASN A 450 3.91 28.74 -1.48
N SER A 451 2.73 29.35 -1.66
CA SER A 451 1.56 28.59 -2.13
C SER A 451 1.71 28.13 -3.59
N LEU A 452 1.16 26.96 -3.91
CA LEU A 452 1.02 26.44 -5.27
C LEU A 452 -0.41 26.65 -5.75
N LEU A 453 -0.58 27.09 -7.00
CA LEU A 453 -1.88 27.03 -7.68
C LEU A 453 -2.01 25.67 -8.33
N THR A 454 -3.05 24.92 -7.98
CA THR A 454 -3.26 23.55 -8.43
C THR A 454 -4.53 23.44 -9.27
N THR A 455 -4.46 22.70 -10.37
CA THR A 455 -5.61 22.38 -11.23
C THR A 455 -5.45 20.95 -11.72
N TYR A 456 -6.47 20.12 -11.58
CA TYR A 456 -6.45 18.79 -12.18
C TYR A 456 -6.80 18.85 -13.67
N VAL A 457 -6.11 18.08 -14.50
CA VAL A 457 -6.39 17.97 -15.94
C VAL A 457 -6.39 16.51 -16.39
N TYR A 458 -7.28 16.17 -17.32
CA TYR A 458 -7.33 14.89 -18.00
C TYR A 458 -7.32 15.17 -19.51
N LEU A 459 -6.36 14.59 -20.24
CA LEU A 459 -6.21 14.81 -21.69
C LEU A 459 -6.92 13.73 -22.51
N ASP A 460 -7.62 14.13 -23.58
CA ASP A 460 -8.27 13.18 -24.48
C ASP A 460 -7.24 12.51 -25.40
N ALA A 461 -7.11 11.19 -25.27
CA ALA A 461 -6.21 10.39 -26.08
C ALA A 461 -6.62 10.33 -27.57
N GLU A 462 -7.91 10.53 -27.88
CA GLU A 462 -8.42 10.52 -29.26
C GLU A 462 -8.33 11.90 -29.92
N ASN A 463 -8.46 12.97 -29.12
CA ASN A 463 -8.41 14.37 -29.56
C ASN A 463 -7.36 15.14 -28.75
N LEU A 464 -6.09 14.80 -28.96
CA LEU A 464 -4.98 15.31 -28.18
C LEU A 464 -4.76 16.81 -28.38
N PRO A 465 -4.76 17.61 -27.30
CA PRO A 465 -4.26 18.99 -27.38
C PRO A 465 -2.75 18.98 -27.58
N THR A 466 -2.22 19.98 -28.29
CA THR A 466 -0.77 20.12 -28.51
C THR A 466 -0.12 21.09 -27.51
N GLU A 467 -0.93 21.96 -26.90
CA GLU A 467 -0.52 22.87 -25.83
C GLU A 467 -1.73 23.22 -24.95
N LEU A 468 -1.49 23.41 -23.66
CA LEU A 468 -2.47 23.92 -22.70
C LEU A 468 -1.86 25.08 -21.92
N MET A 469 -2.69 26.06 -21.56
CA MET A 469 -2.30 27.25 -20.82
C MET A 469 -3.34 27.61 -19.77
N LEU A 470 -2.88 27.89 -18.55
CA LEU A 470 -3.66 28.47 -17.48
C LEU A 470 -3.27 29.94 -17.35
N SER A 471 -4.26 30.84 -17.43
CA SER A 471 -4.06 32.27 -17.23
C SER A 471 -4.79 32.71 -15.96
N PHE A 472 -4.10 33.42 -15.08
CA PHE A 472 -4.65 33.95 -13.83
C PHE A 472 -4.84 35.45 -13.93
N GLN A 473 -5.98 35.93 -13.45
CA GLN A 473 -6.35 37.35 -13.54
C GLN A 473 -6.31 38.02 -12.16
N VAL A 474 -5.66 39.17 -12.08
CA VAL A 474 -5.55 40.05 -10.91
C VAL A 474 -6.19 41.40 -11.25
N GLY A 475 -7.45 41.60 -10.86
CA GLY A 475 -8.21 42.78 -11.28
C GLY A 475 -8.37 42.82 -12.79
N ALA A 476 -7.78 43.82 -13.46
CA ALA A 476 -7.78 43.93 -14.92
C ALA A 476 -6.55 43.30 -15.59
N ASP A 477 -5.54 42.89 -14.82
CA ASP A 477 -4.30 42.30 -15.34
C ASP A 477 -4.46 40.79 -15.55
N SER A 478 -4.01 40.28 -16.69
CA SER A 478 -4.04 38.85 -17.06
C SER A 478 -2.67 38.32 -17.48
N GLU A 479 -1.59 39.07 -17.23
CA GLU A 479 -0.22 38.74 -17.62
C GLU A 479 0.47 37.75 -16.66
N HIS A 480 -0.28 36.77 -16.14
CA HIS A 480 0.18 35.70 -15.25
C HIS A 480 -0.22 34.34 -15.83
N ARG A 481 0.67 33.70 -16.61
CA ARG A 481 0.31 32.51 -17.42
C ARG A 481 1.33 31.39 -17.31
N ALA A 482 0.82 30.18 -17.13
CA ALA A 482 1.59 28.94 -17.12
C ALA A 482 1.14 28.04 -18.27
N TYR A 483 2.07 27.43 -19.00
CA TYR A 483 1.75 26.53 -20.11
C TYR A 483 2.55 25.22 -20.11
N TRP A 484 1.95 24.19 -20.69
CA TRP A 484 2.51 22.86 -20.88
C TRP A 484 2.32 22.45 -22.34
N GLY A 485 3.35 21.88 -22.96
CA GLY A 485 3.34 21.58 -24.38
C GLY A 485 4.72 21.69 -25.03
N GLY A 486 4.74 21.59 -26.36
CA GLY A 486 5.97 21.58 -27.15
C GLY A 486 6.88 22.78 -26.88
N PHE A 487 8.18 22.63 -27.15
CA PHE A 487 9.19 23.68 -26.93
C PHE A 487 8.89 25.02 -27.64
N THR A 488 8.13 24.98 -28.73
CA THR A 488 7.63 26.18 -29.41
C THR A 488 6.15 26.34 -29.08
N SER A 489 5.85 27.31 -28.22
CA SER A 489 4.47 27.70 -27.87
C SER A 489 3.71 28.16 -29.12
N GLN A 490 2.59 27.52 -29.39
CA GLN A 490 1.57 27.84 -30.39
C GLN A 490 0.58 28.87 -29.83
N ILE A 491 0.39 28.92 -28.51
CA ILE A 491 -0.40 29.94 -27.81
C ILE A 491 0.44 31.23 -27.63
N ASN A 492 0.36 32.13 -28.61
CA ASN A 492 1.06 33.41 -28.61
C ASN A 492 0.37 34.49 -27.75
N ARG A 493 0.34 34.28 -26.43
CA ARG A 493 -0.10 35.25 -25.42
C ARG A 493 1.08 35.61 -24.51
N GLY A 494 1.34 36.90 -24.28
CA GLY A 494 2.46 37.36 -23.45
C GLY A 494 3.85 37.15 -24.09
N VAL A 495 4.89 37.31 -23.26
CA VAL A 495 6.31 37.22 -23.62
C VAL A 495 6.92 35.94 -23.03
N ALA A 496 7.51 35.09 -23.88
CA ALA A 496 8.10 33.81 -23.46
C ALA A 496 9.19 33.98 -22.39
N GLY A 497 9.16 33.11 -21.38
CA GLY A 497 10.15 33.10 -20.30
C GLY A 497 9.95 34.20 -19.25
N THR A 498 8.80 34.87 -19.28
CA THR A 498 8.38 35.84 -18.26
C THR A 498 7.10 35.37 -17.59
N ALA A 499 6.68 36.06 -16.53
CA ALA A 499 5.40 35.83 -15.84
C ALA A 499 4.19 35.74 -16.79
N SER A 500 4.23 36.48 -17.89
CA SER A 500 3.18 36.52 -18.90
C SER A 500 3.09 35.30 -19.82
N ARG A 501 4.12 34.43 -19.83
CA ARG A 501 4.16 33.15 -20.55
C ARG A 501 5.29 32.26 -20.01
N GLN A 502 5.03 31.60 -18.89
CA GLN A 502 5.98 30.72 -18.22
C GLN A 502 5.76 29.25 -18.61
N ARG A 503 6.83 28.56 -19.03
CA ARG A 503 6.77 27.12 -19.35
C ARG A 503 6.89 26.29 -18.08
N MET A 504 5.98 25.33 -17.92
CA MET A 504 5.96 24.42 -16.77
C MET A 504 6.41 22.99 -17.13
N GLY A 505 6.31 22.57 -18.39
CA GLY A 505 6.79 21.25 -18.83
C GLY A 505 6.19 20.76 -20.14
N GLU A 506 6.35 19.46 -20.38
CA GLU A 506 5.62 18.72 -21.43
C GLU A 506 4.14 18.54 -21.03
N LEU A 507 3.32 18.05 -21.97
CA LEU A 507 1.94 17.69 -21.67
C LEU A 507 1.88 16.57 -20.61
N PRO A 508 0.88 16.59 -19.70
CA PRO A 508 0.60 15.52 -18.75
C PRO A 508 0.40 14.14 -19.38
N ALA A 509 0.48 13.10 -18.55
CA ALA A 509 0.21 11.74 -18.98
C ALA A 509 -1.24 11.59 -19.50
N LEU A 510 -1.39 10.82 -20.56
CA LEU A 510 -2.69 10.56 -21.20
C LEU A 510 -3.51 9.57 -20.38
N GLY A 511 -4.84 9.72 -20.42
CA GLY A 511 -5.77 8.72 -19.87
C GLY A 511 -5.85 8.68 -18.34
N ALA A 512 -5.29 9.67 -17.64
CA ALA A 512 -5.39 9.80 -16.19
C ALA A 512 -5.48 11.27 -15.77
N TRP A 513 -6.20 11.52 -14.69
CA TRP A 513 -6.23 12.83 -14.05
C TRP A 513 -4.85 13.14 -13.46
N THR A 514 -4.27 14.25 -13.89
CA THR A 514 -2.95 14.72 -13.42
C THR A 514 -3.13 16.08 -12.75
N ARG A 515 -2.54 16.26 -11.56
CA ARG A 515 -2.51 17.56 -10.90
C ARG A 515 -1.42 18.43 -11.53
N LEU A 516 -1.82 19.55 -12.13
CA LEU A 516 -0.91 20.62 -12.53
C LEU A 516 -0.60 21.48 -11.31
N GLU A 517 0.67 21.82 -11.12
CA GLU A 517 1.14 22.66 -10.02
C GLU A 517 1.89 23.86 -10.59
N VAL A 518 1.43 25.06 -10.26
CA VAL A 518 2.04 26.32 -10.67
C VAL A 518 2.53 27.07 -9.43
N PRO A 519 3.85 27.21 -9.25
CA PRO A 519 4.40 28.10 -8.24
C PRO A 519 3.99 29.55 -8.53
N VAL A 520 3.36 30.21 -7.55
CA VAL A 520 2.89 31.60 -7.70
C VAL A 520 4.02 32.54 -8.12
N ALA A 521 5.23 32.32 -7.59
CA ALA A 521 6.42 33.10 -7.94
C ALA A 521 6.85 32.93 -9.41
N ALA A 522 6.62 31.76 -10.01
CA ALA A 522 7.01 31.48 -11.40
C ALA A 522 6.18 32.27 -12.41
N VAL A 523 4.94 32.60 -12.05
CA VAL A 523 4.03 33.44 -12.86
C VAL A 523 3.99 34.89 -12.36
N GLY A 524 4.97 35.32 -11.57
CA GLY A 524 5.11 36.71 -11.12
C GLY A 524 4.06 37.20 -10.13
N LEU A 525 3.36 36.28 -9.45
CA LEU A 525 2.40 36.60 -8.40
C LEU A 525 3.10 36.66 -7.04
N THR A 526 2.74 37.65 -6.22
CA THR A 526 3.29 37.86 -4.88
C THR A 526 2.33 37.37 -3.79
N PRO A 527 2.82 37.09 -2.56
CA PRO A 527 1.94 36.83 -1.42
C PRO A 527 0.95 38.00 -1.22
N ASN A 528 -0.27 37.69 -0.77
CA ASN A 528 -1.41 38.61 -0.62
C ASN A 528 -2.02 39.14 -1.92
N THR A 529 -1.53 38.74 -3.10
CA THR A 529 -2.25 39.01 -4.36
C THR A 529 -3.59 38.27 -4.34
N VAL A 530 -4.62 38.92 -4.88
CA VAL A 530 -6.00 38.42 -4.89
C VAL A 530 -6.38 38.09 -6.33
N LEU A 531 -6.66 36.82 -6.61
CA LEU A 531 -7.12 36.40 -7.93
C LEU A 531 -8.63 36.65 -8.08
N THR A 532 -9.01 37.25 -9.22
CA THR A 532 -10.39 37.64 -9.54
C THR A 532 -10.95 36.93 -10.78
N GLY A 533 -10.11 36.20 -11.51
CA GLY A 533 -10.50 35.45 -12.70
C GLY A 533 -9.45 34.43 -13.13
N MET A 534 -9.86 33.53 -14.01
CA MET A 534 -8.99 32.50 -14.58
C MET A 534 -9.49 32.09 -15.96
N THR A 535 -8.56 31.68 -16.83
CA THR A 535 -8.85 31.18 -18.17
C THR A 535 -8.11 29.87 -18.43
N PHE A 536 -8.81 28.92 -19.01
CA PHE A 536 -8.31 27.62 -19.45
C PHE A 536 -8.24 27.65 -20.98
N THR A 537 -7.03 27.68 -21.51
CA THR A 537 -6.79 27.80 -22.96
C THR A 537 -6.13 26.52 -23.46
N LEU A 538 -6.62 26.01 -24.59
CA LEU A 538 -6.07 24.87 -25.31
C LEU A 538 -5.73 25.25 -26.74
N PHE A 539 -4.77 24.53 -27.32
CA PHE A 539 -4.50 24.55 -28.76
C PHE A 539 -4.72 23.15 -29.32
N ASN A 540 -5.70 23.03 -30.22
CA ASN A 540 -6.25 21.76 -30.73
C ASN A 540 -6.84 20.83 -29.65
N GLY A 541 -7.60 19.84 -30.08
CA GLY A 541 -8.06 18.75 -29.22
C GLY A 541 -9.09 19.20 -28.19
N ARG A 542 -9.11 18.50 -27.04
CA ARG A 542 -9.87 18.87 -25.83
C ARG A 542 -9.20 18.34 -24.55
N ALA A 543 -9.60 18.89 -23.41
CA ALA A 543 -9.23 18.39 -22.09
C ALA A 543 -10.42 18.50 -21.13
N ALA A 544 -10.39 17.71 -20.05
CA ALA A 544 -11.25 17.93 -18.90
C ALA A 544 -10.43 18.49 -17.74
N TRP A 545 -11.05 19.36 -16.98
CA TRP A 545 -10.46 20.16 -15.93
C TRP A 545 -11.20 19.90 -14.61
N GLY A 546 -10.45 19.50 -13.60
CA GLY A 546 -11.00 19.27 -12.27
C GLY A 546 -11.07 20.57 -11.48
N HIS A 547 -11.14 20.44 -10.16
CA HIS A 547 -11.13 21.61 -9.31
C HIS A 547 -9.80 22.37 -9.43
N THR A 548 -9.88 23.68 -9.23
CA THR A 548 -8.72 24.55 -9.06
C THR A 548 -8.65 25.03 -7.61
N ALA A 549 -7.46 24.98 -7.02
CA ALA A 549 -7.23 25.33 -5.63
C ALA A 549 -5.91 26.09 -5.42
N ARG A 550 -5.79 26.73 -4.26
CA ARG A 550 -4.50 27.09 -3.68
C ARG A 550 -4.08 25.99 -2.71
N LEU A 551 -2.89 25.44 -2.88
CA LEU A 551 -2.27 24.51 -1.95
C LEU A 551 -1.25 25.26 -1.09
N ASP A 552 -1.50 25.30 0.22
CA ASP A 552 -0.57 25.85 1.20
C ASP A 552 0.31 24.73 1.75
N THR A 553 1.60 24.73 1.42
CA THR A 553 2.57 23.78 1.96
C THR A 553 2.99 24.18 3.36
N ARG A 554 2.68 23.37 4.38
CA ARG A 554 3.18 23.57 5.75
C ARG A 554 4.61 23.05 5.90
N ALA A 555 5.30 23.54 6.93
CA ALA A 555 6.68 23.15 7.23
C ALA A 555 6.85 21.67 7.60
N ASP A 556 5.77 20.97 7.96
CA ASP A 556 5.73 19.53 8.25
C ASP A 556 5.52 18.65 7.00
N GLY A 557 5.46 19.25 5.81
CA GLY A 557 5.20 18.56 4.55
C GLY A 557 3.72 18.25 4.27
N THR A 558 2.81 18.63 5.16
CA THR A 558 1.36 18.50 4.93
C THR A 558 0.81 19.74 4.23
N GLY A 559 -0.09 19.56 3.27
CA GLY A 559 -0.72 20.66 2.53
C GLY A 559 -2.18 20.89 2.94
N SER A 560 -2.64 22.13 2.98
CA SER A 560 -4.08 22.44 2.97
C SER A 560 -4.50 23.04 1.64
N GLU A 561 -5.52 22.45 0.99
CA GLU A 561 -6.08 22.96 -0.26
C GLU A 561 -7.30 23.85 0.01
N GLN A 562 -7.26 25.08 -0.50
CA GLN A 562 -8.42 25.98 -0.56
C GLN A 562 -8.98 25.95 -1.99
N LEU A 563 -10.13 25.28 -2.16
CA LEU A 563 -10.84 25.19 -3.44
C LEU A 563 -11.33 26.58 -3.89
N TRP A 564 -11.23 26.85 -5.19
CA TRP A 564 -11.72 28.08 -5.80
C TRP A 564 -12.75 27.78 -6.90
N VAL A 565 -12.34 27.01 -7.92
CA VAL A 565 -13.27 26.46 -8.92
C VAL A 565 -13.52 25.01 -8.52
N SER A 566 -14.77 24.65 -8.19
CA SER A 566 -15.08 23.30 -7.74
C SER A 566 -16.43 22.82 -8.28
N THR A 567 -17.53 23.09 -7.57
CA THR A 567 -18.88 22.71 -8.00
C THR A 567 -19.41 23.62 -9.10
N ASP A 568 -19.13 24.91 -8.99
CA ASP A 568 -19.56 25.95 -9.91
C ASP A 568 -18.47 27.03 -10.03
N LEU A 569 -18.74 28.06 -10.83
CA LEU A 569 -17.92 29.27 -10.84
C LEU A 569 -17.95 29.94 -9.45
N PRO A 570 -16.84 30.59 -9.02
CA PRO A 570 -16.83 31.34 -7.77
C PRO A 570 -17.97 32.37 -7.72
N ALA A 571 -18.53 32.63 -6.54
CA ALA A 571 -19.65 33.57 -6.42
C ALA A 571 -19.29 34.95 -7.02
N GLY A 572 -20.25 35.56 -7.72
CA GLY A 572 -20.07 36.85 -8.40
C GLY A 572 -19.27 36.79 -9.71
N ALA A 573 -18.67 35.66 -10.07
CA ALA A 573 -17.95 35.50 -11.32
C ALA A 573 -18.90 35.58 -12.53
N SER A 574 -18.45 36.27 -13.58
CA SER A 574 -19.08 36.28 -14.89
C SER A 574 -18.26 35.42 -15.85
N ALA A 575 -18.90 34.45 -16.51
CA ALA A 575 -18.26 33.67 -17.56
C ALA A 575 -17.80 34.60 -18.70
N LEU A 576 -16.60 34.35 -19.23
CA LEU A 576 -16.07 35.11 -20.36
C LEU A 576 -16.80 34.70 -21.64
N SER A 577 -17.20 35.69 -22.45
CA SER A 577 -17.73 35.48 -23.81
C SER A 577 -16.60 35.12 -24.77
N THR A 578 -16.17 33.86 -24.68
CA THR A 578 -15.08 33.28 -25.46
C THR A 578 -15.63 32.43 -26.59
N ASN A 579 -14.75 31.74 -27.33
CA ASN A 579 -15.16 30.84 -28.41
C ASN A 579 -15.61 29.45 -27.90
N GLU A 580 -15.71 29.27 -26.58
CA GLU A 580 -16.08 28.01 -25.94
C GLU A 580 -17.03 28.25 -24.74
N PRO A 581 -18.17 27.55 -24.66
CA PRO A 581 -19.06 27.62 -23.50
C PRO A 581 -18.53 26.77 -22.34
N TRP A 582 -18.96 27.09 -21.11
CA TRP A 582 -18.71 26.25 -19.94
C TRP A 582 -19.55 24.97 -19.99
N LEU A 583 -18.88 23.81 -20.00
CA LEU A 583 -19.54 22.50 -19.91
C LEU A 583 -19.17 21.82 -18.59
N TRP A 584 -20.12 21.71 -17.66
CA TRP A 584 -19.91 21.09 -16.35
C TRP A 584 -20.18 19.58 -16.38
N LEU A 585 -19.24 18.78 -15.89
CA LEU A 585 -19.34 17.35 -15.68
C LEU A 585 -19.81 17.04 -14.24
N ASN A 586 -20.77 16.13 -14.09
CA ASN A 586 -21.23 15.64 -12.80
C ASN A 586 -20.25 14.63 -12.16
N ALA A 587 -20.65 14.07 -11.01
CA ALA A 587 -19.82 13.15 -10.23
C ALA A 587 -19.52 11.83 -10.96
N ALA A 588 -20.42 11.37 -11.84
CA ALA A 588 -20.26 10.14 -12.61
C ALA A 588 -19.45 10.41 -13.89
N GLU A 589 -19.72 11.52 -14.58
CA GLU A 589 -19.07 11.89 -15.83
C GLU A 589 -17.59 12.25 -15.65
N ARG A 590 -17.21 12.88 -14.53
CA ARG A 590 -15.79 13.20 -14.26
C ARG A 590 -14.88 11.96 -14.16
N LEU A 591 -15.45 10.78 -13.91
CA LEU A 591 -14.70 9.53 -13.90
C LEU A 591 -14.35 9.07 -15.32
N THR A 592 -15.16 9.46 -16.31
CA THR A 592 -14.98 9.19 -17.74
C THR A 592 -15.33 10.45 -18.55
N PRO A 593 -14.50 11.50 -18.49
CA PRO A 593 -14.86 12.88 -18.89
C PRO A 593 -15.22 13.08 -20.37
N PHE A 594 -14.97 12.06 -21.18
CA PHE A 594 -15.08 12.11 -22.62
C PHE A 594 -16.10 11.11 -23.16
N GLU A 595 -16.80 10.39 -22.28
CA GLU A 595 -17.96 9.60 -22.68
C GLU A 595 -19.04 10.54 -23.22
N GLU A 596 -19.65 10.16 -24.35
CA GLU A 596 -20.65 11.00 -24.97
C GLU A 596 -21.92 11.01 -24.13
N ARG A 597 -22.55 12.19 -24.01
CA ARG A 597 -23.84 12.34 -23.31
C ARG A 597 -25.02 11.81 -24.10
N TYR A 598 -24.85 11.55 -25.40
CA TYR A 598 -25.91 11.17 -26.34
C TYR A 598 -27.14 12.10 -26.28
N GLY A 599 -26.91 13.40 -26.01
CA GLY A 599 -27.96 14.41 -25.87
C GLY A 599 -28.69 14.41 -24.53
N ILE A 600 -28.19 13.69 -23.52
CA ILE A 600 -28.77 13.65 -22.17
C ILE A 600 -28.04 14.65 -21.27
N GLU A 601 -28.77 15.63 -20.73
CA GLU A 601 -28.26 16.52 -19.69
C GLU A 601 -29.02 16.29 -18.38
N GLU A 602 -28.26 16.09 -17.30
CA GLU A 602 -28.80 15.98 -15.95
C GLU A 602 -28.88 17.39 -15.34
N LEU A 603 -30.07 17.78 -14.88
CA LEU A 603 -30.21 19.04 -14.14
C LEU A 603 -29.37 18.99 -12.86
N ALA A 604 -28.70 20.10 -12.56
CA ALA A 604 -28.15 20.34 -11.24
C ALA A 604 -29.29 20.52 -10.22
N GLY A 605 -29.80 19.42 -9.68
CA GLY A 605 -30.65 19.36 -8.50
C GLY A 605 -29.87 18.78 -7.33
N ASP A 606 -29.94 19.45 -6.17
CA ASP A 606 -29.31 19.00 -4.93
C ASP A 606 -30.11 17.80 -4.37
N GLY A 607 -29.78 16.58 -4.81
CA GLY A 607 -30.40 15.33 -4.32
C GLY A 607 -30.60 14.26 -5.39
N ASP A 608 -30.60 12.99 -4.96
CA ASP A 608 -30.71 11.72 -5.70
C ASP A 608 -31.95 11.54 -6.61
N GLU A 609 -32.69 12.62 -6.93
CA GLU A 609 -33.86 12.62 -7.83
C GLU A 609 -33.71 13.69 -8.92
N GLY A 610 -32.57 13.69 -9.60
CA GLY A 610 -32.31 14.55 -10.76
C GLY A 610 -33.18 14.14 -11.97
N GLY A 611 -34.40 14.67 -12.04
CA GLY A 611 -35.22 14.57 -13.23
C GLY A 611 -34.51 15.20 -14.44
N PHE A 612 -34.35 14.42 -15.51
CA PHE A 612 -33.82 14.89 -16.78
C PHE A 612 -34.73 16.03 -17.33
N ILE A 613 -34.22 17.27 -17.41
CA ILE A 613 -34.74 18.21 -18.41
C ILE A 613 -34.19 17.71 -19.73
N SER A 614 -34.99 16.82 -20.32
CA SER A 614 -34.75 16.32 -21.65
C SER A 614 -35.16 17.38 -22.67
N ALA A 615 -34.68 17.26 -23.89
CA ALA A 615 -35.27 17.93 -25.05
C ALA A 615 -36.81 17.80 -25.11
N ILE A 616 -37.42 16.84 -24.40
CA ILE A 616 -38.88 16.72 -24.23
C ILE A 616 -39.46 17.85 -23.37
N ALA A 617 -38.78 18.31 -22.31
CA ALA A 617 -39.26 19.43 -21.51
C ALA A 617 -39.18 20.75 -22.28
N ASP A 618 -38.10 20.95 -23.06
CA ASP A 618 -37.98 22.08 -23.99
C ASP A 618 -39.03 21.97 -25.11
N LEU A 619 -39.22 20.78 -25.69
CA LEU A 619 -40.27 20.51 -26.68
C LEU A 619 -41.66 20.78 -26.09
N LYS A 620 -41.95 20.37 -24.86
CA LYS A 620 -43.22 20.63 -24.17
C LYS A 620 -43.43 22.12 -24.01
N THR A 621 -42.40 22.85 -23.60
CA THR A 621 -42.43 24.30 -23.44
C THR A 621 -42.64 25.01 -24.79
N ASP A 622 -41.94 24.59 -25.84
CA ASP A 622 -42.09 25.13 -27.18
C ASP A 622 -43.46 24.83 -27.77
N LEU A 623 -43.98 23.60 -27.62
CA LEU A 623 -45.31 23.21 -28.07
C LEU A 623 -46.40 24.02 -27.35
N LEU A 624 -46.28 24.18 -26.02
CA LEU A 624 -47.18 25.02 -25.21
C LEU A 624 -47.15 26.50 -25.61
N ALA A 625 -46.05 26.98 -26.19
CA ALA A 625 -45.91 28.37 -26.61
C ALA A 625 -46.35 28.62 -28.07
N THR A 626 -46.30 27.61 -28.93
CA THR A 626 -46.39 27.80 -30.39
C THR A 626 -47.55 27.08 -31.07
N SER A 627 -48.12 26.03 -30.45
CA SER A 627 -49.14 25.20 -31.08
C SER A 627 -50.44 25.15 -30.25
N PRO A 628 -51.61 25.24 -30.89
CA PRO A 628 -52.85 24.76 -30.27
C PRO A 628 -52.79 23.24 -30.28
N ILE A 629 -52.60 22.63 -29.11
CA ILE A 629 -52.39 21.19 -28.99
C ILE A 629 -53.74 20.46 -28.94
N ASP A 630 -54.76 21.11 -28.38
CA ASP A 630 -56.10 20.57 -28.21
C ASP A 630 -57.15 21.45 -28.94
N ARG A 631 -58.43 21.32 -28.58
CA ARG A 631 -59.52 22.11 -29.17
C ARG A 631 -59.53 23.54 -28.62
N ASP A 632 -58.48 24.29 -28.89
CA ASP A 632 -58.29 25.67 -28.43
C ASP A 632 -59.04 26.69 -29.31
N VAL A 633 -60.29 26.36 -29.66
CA VAL A 633 -61.17 27.17 -30.50
C VAL A 633 -62.60 27.12 -29.96
N VAL A 634 -63.11 28.26 -29.54
CA VAL A 634 -64.49 28.40 -29.03
C VAL A 634 -65.29 29.34 -29.92
N ARG A 635 -66.54 28.95 -30.23
CA ARG A 635 -67.48 29.79 -30.96
C ARG A 635 -68.39 30.55 -30.00
N VAL A 636 -68.48 31.86 -30.16
CA VAL A 636 -69.45 32.69 -29.45
C VAL A 636 -70.82 32.56 -30.14
N SER A 637 -71.75 31.86 -29.49
CA SER A 637 -73.09 31.61 -30.03
C SER A 637 -74.18 32.16 -29.10
N ALA A 638 -75.01 33.06 -29.61
CA ALA A 638 -76.26 33.53 -28.97
C ALA A 638 -77.45 33.16 -29.88
N SER A 639 -78.70 33.42 -29.44
CA SER A 639 -79.88 33.20 -30.30
C SER A 639 -79.71 33.91 -31.64
N ASP A 640 -79.85 33.17 -32.76
CA ASP A 640 -79.55 33.62 -34.12
C ASP A 640 -80.55 34.70 -34.60
N THR A 641 -80.29 35.93 -34.17
CA THR A 641 -80.88 37.14 -34.75
C THR A 641 -79.77 37.99 -35.33
N ASP A 642 -80.04 38.69 -36.44
CA ASP A 642 -79.05 39.54 -37.10
C ASP A 642 -78.45 40.58 -36.14
N THR A 643 -79.26 41.10 -35.22
CA THR A 643 -78.85 42.04 -34.18
C THR A 643 -77.83 41.44 -33.21
N ASN A 644 -78.06 40.21 -32.73
CA ASN A 644 -77.10 39.53 -31.84
C ASN A 644 -75.79 39.22 -32.56
N ASN A 645 -75.86 38.83 -33.82
CA ASN A 645 -74.68 38.52 -34.63
C ASN A 645 -73.82 39.78 -34.89
N GLN A 646 -74.45 40.93 -35.13
CA GLN A 646 -73.76 42.22 -35.23
C GLN A 646 -73.13 42.63 -33.89
N GLN A 647 -73.82 42.44 -32.77
CA GLN A 647 -73.28 42.73 -31.42
C GLN A 647 -72.07 41.86 -31.07
N ILE A 648 -72.11 40.56 -31.38
CA ILE A 648 -70.98 39.64 -31.19
C ILE A 648 -69.77 40.08 -32.03
N THR A 649 -70.00 40.39 -33.31
CA THR A 649 -68.94 40.85 -34.22
C THR A 649 -68.28 42.15 -33.70
N ALA A 650 -69.09 43.09 -33.20
CA ALA A 650 -68.60 44.34 -32.64
C ALA A 650 -67.79 44.14 -31.35
N LEU A 651 -68.17 43.19 -30.49
CA LEU A 651 -67.40 42.81 -29.29
C LEU A 651 -66.07 42.15 -29.65
N LEU A 652 -66.09 41.20 -30.58
CA LEU A 652 -64.89 40.49 -31.05
C LEU A 652 -63.84 41.46 -31.62
N ASN A 653 -64.27 42.51 -32.31
CA ASN A 653 -63.39 43.56 -32.85
C ASN A 653 -62.78 44.49 -31.78
N ARG A 654 -63.20 44.42 -30.50
CA ARG A 654 -62.63 45.21 -29.39
C ARG A 654 -61.44 44.52 -28.73
N ILE A 655 -61.19 43.26 -29.05
CA ILE A 655 -60.12 42.50 -28.44
C ILE A 655 -58.77 43.12 -28.86
N PRO A 656 -57.96 43.59 -27.89
CA PRO A 656 -56.70 44.24 -28.22
C PRO A 656 -55.68 43.25 -28.77
N ALA A 657 -54.90 43.68 -29.76
CA ALA A 657 -53.87 42.87 -30.41
C ALA A 657 -52.73 42.42 -29.47
N SER A 658 -52.67 42.95 -28.24
CA SER A 658 -51.71 42.53 -27.22
C SER A 658 -52.08 41.20 -26.56
N ILE A 659 -53.32 40.74 -26.70
CA ILE A 659 -53.76 39.43 -26.18
C ILE A 659 -53.49 38.39 -27.27
N PRO A 660 -52.84 37.25 -26.95
CA PRO A 660 -52.43 36.24 -27.93
C PRO A 660 -53.60 35.38 -28.44
N ILE A 661 -54.70 36.00 -28.88
CA ILE A 661 -55.90 35.32 -29.38
C ILE A 661 -56.14 35.73 -30.84
N SER A 662 -56.34 34.73 -31.69
CA SER A 662 -56.80 34.88 -33.06
C SER A 662 -58.33 34.93 -33.09
N VAL A 663 -58.87 35.98 -33.70
CA VAL A 663 -60.32 36.24 -33.75
C VAL A 663 -60.81 36.18 -35.18
N THR A 664 -61.75 35.27 -35.48
CA THR A 664 -62.42 35.25 -36.79
C THR A 664 -63.84 35.78 -36.62
N ALA A 665 -64.00 37.10 -36.82
CA ALA A 665 -65.25 37.79 -36.55
C ALA A 665 -66.44 37.27 -37.41
N SER A 666 -66.18 36.84 -38.65
CA SER A 666 -67.20 36.25 -39.55
C SER A 666 -67.70 34.87 -39.10
N ALA A 667 -66.80 34.05 -38.54
CA ALA A 667 -67.12 32.73 -37.99
C ALA A 667 -67.58 32.80 -36.52
N ARG A 668 -67.39 33.95 -35.86
CA ARG A 668 -67.63 34.20 -34.43
C ARG A 668 -66.79 33.28 -33.53
N THR A 669 -65.55 33.01 -33.92
CA THR A 669 -64.64 32.11 -33.19
C THR A 669 -63.48 32.87 -32.55
N LEU A 670 -63.11 32.42 -31.36
CA LEU A 670 -61.91 32.78 -30.61
C LEU A 670 -60.98 31.58 -30.62
N SER A 671 -59.70 31.78 -30.93
CA SER A 671 -58.68 30.74 -30.90
C SER A 671 -57.43 31.26 -30.23
N ILE A 672 -56.75 30.41 -29.46
CA ILE A 672 -55.47 30.75 -28.82
C ILE A 672 -54.37 29.81 -29.30
N GLN A 673 -53.15 30.34 -29.38
CA GLN A 673 -51.93 29.55 -29.52
C GLN A 673 -51.28 29.49 -28.13
N GLY A 674 -51.34 28.33 -27.47
CA GLY A 674 -50.83 28.13 -26.12
C GLY A 674 -51.80 28.47 -24.99
N VAL A 675 -51.25 28.73 -23.79
CA VAL A 675 -52.04 28.85 -22.55
C VAL A 675 -52.51 30.29 -22.29
N LEU A 676 -53.82 30.47 -22.06
CA LEU A 676 -54.38 31.79 -21.71
C LEU A 676 -54.05 32.13 -20.25
N SER A 677 -53.29 33.20 -20.02
CA SER A 677 -53.00 33.66 -18.66
C SER A 677 -54.25 34.20 -17.95
N THR A 678 -54.28 34.11 -16.62
CA THR A 678 -55.38 34.66 -15.80
C THR A 678 -55.55 36.16 -16.00
N ALA A 679 -54.46 36.90 -16.17
CA ALA A 679 -54.48 38.34 -16.47
C ALA A 679 -55.13 38.64 -17.83
N HIS A 680 -54.81 37.86 -18.87
CA HIS A 680 -55.43 38.03 -20.19
C HIS A 680 -56.91 37.66 -20.18
N ARG A 681 -57.32 36.59 -19.46
CA ARG A 681 -58.73 36.23 -19.26
C ARG A 681 -59.51 37.38 -18.62
N ASP A 682 -58.99 37.96 -17.54
CA ASP A 682 -59.68 39.04 -16.83
C ASP A 682 -59.80 40.30 -17.71
N GLN A 683 -58.77 40.57 -18.52
CA GLN A 683 -58.82 41.64 -19.52
C GLN A 683 -59.92 41.39 -20.57
N LEU A 684 -60.08 40.16 -21.08
CA LEU A 684 -61.14 39.81 -22.05
C LEU A 684 -62.55 39.96 -21.47
N LEU A 685 -62.74 39.54 -20.21
CA LEU A 685 -64.03 39.65 -19.52
C LEU A 685 -64.41 41.11 -19.26
N SER A 686 -63.44 42.01 -19.11
CA SER A 686 -63.65 43.45 -18.91
C SER A 686 -64.17 44.20 -20.14
N LEU A 687 -64.07 43.60 -21.34
CA LEU A 687 -64.53 44.20 -22.61
C LEU A 687 -66.07 44.25 -22.74
N VAL A 688 -66.79 43.52 -21.87
CA VAL A 688 -68.26 43.46 -21.88
C VAL A 688 -68.85 44.68 -21.18
N GLY A 689 -69.27 45.67 -21.98
CA GLY A 689 -69.96 46.88 -21.52
C GLY A 689 -71.47 46.75 -21.37
N THR A 690 -72.15 47.86 -21.05
CA THR A 690 -73.62 47.94 -20.95
C THR A 690 -74.33 48.10 -22.29
N ASP A 691 -73.56 48.21 -23.38
CA ASP A 691 -73.99 48.47 -24.75
C ASP A 691 -74.38 47.19 -25.53
N VAL A 692 -74.26 46.03 -24.89
CA VAL A 692 -74.54 44.71 -25.46
C VAL A 692 -75.66 44.01 -24.69
N SER A 693 -76.51 43.24 -25.38
CA SER A 693 -77.62 42.53 -24.73
C SER A 693 -77.14 41.54 -23.67
N THR A 694 -77.97 41.30 -22.64
CA THR A 694 -77.65 40.35 -21.56
C THR A 694 -77.39 38.94 -22.09
N THR A 695 -78.08 38.53 -23.16
CA THR A 695 -77.88 37.23 -23.82
C THR A 695 -76.51 37.14 -24.50
N VAL A 696 -76.09 38.17 -25.25
CA VAL A 696 -74.78 38.18 -25.92
C VAL A 696 -73.64 38.32 -24.90
N ALA A 697 -73.82 39.13 -23.86
CA ALA A 697 -72.87 39.26 -22.77
C ALA A 697 -72.63 37.93 -22.04
N ALA A 698 -73.69 37.16 -21.77
CA ALA A 698 -73.59 35.83 -21.18
C ALA A 698 -72.87 34.84 -22.12
N ALA A 699 -73.24 34.82 -23.40
CA ALA A 699 -72.61 33.95 -24.40
C ALA A 699 -71.11 34.23 -24.58
N TYR A 700 -70.71 35.51 -24.61
CA TYR A 700 -69.30 35.90 -24.71
C TYR A 700 -68.51 35.53 -23.46
N ARG A 701 -69.05 35.80 -22.26
CA ARG A 701 -68.38 35.41 -21.00
C ARG A 701 -68.20 33.90 -20.90
N GLN A 702 -69.24 33.13 -21.26
CA GLN A 702 -69.13 31.68 -21.30
C GLN A 702 -68.06 31.23 -22.28
N ALA A 703 -68.03 31.79 -23.49
CA ALA A 703 -67.00 31.44 -24.47
C ALA A 703 -65.57 31.78 -24.04
N VAL A 704 -65.36 32.89 -23.30
CA VAL A 704 -64.05 33.25 -22.74
C VAL A 704 -63.66 32.30 -21.59
N THR A 705 -64.61 31.91 -20.74
CA THR A 705 -64.38 30.90 -19.70
C THR A 705 -64.05 29.53 -20.31
N ASP A 706 -64.83 29.10 -21.30
CA ASP A 706 -64.61 27.83 -22.01
C ASP A 706 -63.24 27.84 -22.70
N LEU A 707 -62.86 28.95 -23.34
CA LEU A 707 -61.54 29.08 -23.98
C LEU A 707 -60.41 29.03 -22.94
N PHE A 708 -60.61 29.68 -21.78
CA PHE A 708 -59.64 29.62 -20.70
C PHE A 708 -59.49 28.19 -20.17
N GLU A 709 -60.59 27.51 -19.85
CA GLU A 709 -60.57 26.12 -19.36
C GLU A 709 -59.94 25.17 -20.39
N GLN A 710 -60.31 25.28 -21.67
CA GLN A 710 -59.72 24.48 -22.75
C GLN A 710 -58.23 24.73 -22.91
N SER A 711 -57.77 25.99 -22.86
CA SER A 711 -56.33 26.30 -22.96
C SER A 711 -55.48 25.77 -21.79
N GLN A 712 -56.12 25.39 -20.68
CA GLN A 712 -55.44 24.76 -19.54
C GLN A 712 -55.42 23.23 -19.65
N ASP A 713 -56.33 22.64 -20.44
CA ASP A 713 -56.36 21.21 -20.71
C ASP A 713 -55.25 20.85 -21.69
N ASN A 714 -54.11 20.45 -21.15
CA ASN A 714 -52.94 20.00 -21.91
C ASN A 714 -52.68 18.51 -21.71
N THR A 715 -53.74 17.74 -21.38
CA THR A 715 -53.63 16.31 -21.05
C THR A 715 -53.06 15.48 -22.20
N ALA A 716 -53.19 15.96 -23.45
CA ALA A 716 -52.54 15.36 -24.61
C ALA A 716 -51.00 15.37 -24.49
N LEU A 717 -50.40 16.43 -23.94
CA LEU A 717 -48.94 16.51 -23.74
C LEU A 717 -48.44 15.59 -22.63
N ASP A 718 -49.26 15.32 -21.63
CA ASP A 718 -48.90 14.41 -20.53
C ASP A 718 -48.70 12.96 -21.04
N THR A 719 -49.29 12.62 -22.19
CA THR A 719 -49.05 11.32 -22.83
C THR A 719 -47.61 11.09 -23.26
N ILE A 720 -46.83 12.15 -23.48
CA ILE A 720 -45.40 12.04 -23.86
C ILE A 720 -44.60 11.43 -22.70
N GLU A 721 -44.89 11.83 -21.47
CA GLU A 721 -44.20 11.32 -20.28
C GLU A 721 -44.62 9.88 -19.94
N GLU A 722 -45.89 9.55 -20.19
CA GLU A 722 -46.43 8.21 -19.90
C GLU A 722 -46.11 7.16 -20.96
N LYS A 723 -46.12 7.54 -22.25
CA LYS A 723 -46.09 6.59 -23.38
C LYS A 723 -44.92 6.81 -24.33
N GLY A 724 -44.18 7.91 -24.18
CA GLY A 724 -43.06 8.27 -25.04
C GLY A 724 -43.47 9.06 -26.29
N LEU A 725 -42.46 9.57 -26.98
CA LEU A 725 -42.61 10.43 -28.15
C LEU A 725 -43.28 9.70 -29.35
N GLU A 726 -43.01 8.41 -29.55
CA GLU A 726 -43.55 7.65 -30.69
C GLU A 726 -45.09 7.55 -30.62
N GLU A 727 -45.64 7.25 -29.45
CA GLU A 727 -47.09 7.19 -29.23
C GLU A 727 -47.75 8.57 -29.33
N PHE A 728 -47.04 9.63 -28.95
CA PHE A 728 -47.52 11.00 -29.13
C PHE A 728 -47.60 11.39 -30.61
N ILE A 729 -46.61 11.02 -31.43
CA ILE A 729 -46.65 11.22 -32.89
C ILE A 729 -47.85 10.46 -33.49
N LEU A 730 -48.06 9.19 -33.10
CA LEU A 730 -49.22 8.40 -33.55
C LEU A 730 -50.57 8.99 -33.07
N PHE A 731 -50.60 9.65 -31.92
CA PHE A 731 -51.77 10.40 -31.48
C PHE A 731 -52.06 11.58 -32.42
N LEU A 732 -51.06 12.38 -32.78
CA LEU A 732 -51.22 13.51 -33.71
C LEU A 732 -51.60 13.06 -35.13
N GLU A 733 -51.04 11.96 -35.62
CA GLU A 733 -51.42 11.37 -36.92
C GLU A 733 -52.88 10.93 -36.94
N ARG A 734 -53.36 10.31 -35.85
CA ARG A 734 -54.78 9.93 -35.72
C ARG A 734 -55.70 11.15 -35.72
N GLN A 735 -55.34 12.22 -35.01
CA GLN A 735 -56.09 13.47 -35.02
C GLN A 735 -56.15 14.10 -36.42
N THR A 736 -55.02 14.08 -37.14
CA THR A 736 -54.94 14.59 -38.51
C THR A 736 -55.84 13.78 -39.45
N ASN A 737 -55.77 12.45 -39.38
CA ASN A 737 -56.63 11.57 -40.18
C ASN A 737 -58.12 11.75 -39.87
N GLU A 738 -58.49 11.93 -38.59
CA GLU A 738 -59.89 12.20 -38.22
C GLU A 738 -60.39 13.54 -38.77
N ALA A 739 -59.53 14.57 -38.76
CA ALA A 739 -59.84 15.86 -39.36
C ALA A 739 -60.03 15.75 -40.88
N ASP A 740 -59.15 15.03 -41.57
CA ASP A 740 -59.25 14.77 -43.01
C ASP A 740 -60.53 13.99 -43.37
N ASP A 741 -60.88 12.96 -42.59
CA ASP A 741 -62.13 12.20 -42.75
C ASP A 741 -63.37 13.11 -42.62
N GLN A 742 -63.38 14.02 -41.63
CA GLN A 742 -64.47 14.98 -41.45
C GLN A 742 -64.58 15.95 -42.61
N ILE A 743 -63.44 16.45 -43.13
CA ILE A 743 -63.39 17.33 -44.29
C ILE A 743 -63.91 16.59 -45.54
N GLU A 744 -63.45 15.37 -45.79
CA GLU A 744 -63.87 14.57 -46.93
C GLU A 744 -65.38 14.25 -46.87
N PHE A 745 -65.87 13.84 -45.70
CA PHE A 745 -67.31 13.65 -45.48
C PHE A 745 -68.12 14.93 -45.74
N GLY A 746 -67.61 16.07 -45.29
CA GLY A 746 -68.20 17.38 -45.57
C GLY A 746 -68.27 17.68 -47.06
N PHE A 747 -67.19 17.46 -47.81
CA PHE A 747 -67.17 17.63 -49.26
C PHE A 747 -68.14 16.69 -49.97
N LEU A 748 -68.21 15.42 -49.57
CA LEU A 748 -69.17 14.45 -50.12
C LEU A 748 -70.61 14.89 -49.89
N ARG A 749 -70.92 15.39 -48.68
CA ARG A 749 -72.24 15.92 -48.36
C ARG A 749 -72.58 17.15 -49.20
N VAL A 750 -71.68 18.13 -49.30
CA VAL A 750 -71.90 19.34 -50.12
C VAL A 750 -72.07 18.98 -51.59
N ARG A 751 -71.29 18.04 -52.13
CA ARG A 751 -71.47 17.56 -53.51
C ARG A 751 -72.84 16.92 -53.70
N THR A 752 -73.29 16.12 -52.75
CA THR A 752 -74.61 15.46 -52.78
C THR A 752 -75.76 16.47 -52.67
N ASP A 753 -75.65 17.44 -51.76
CA ASP A 753 -76.65 18.49 -51.57
C ASP A 753 -76.69 19.44 -52.78
N MET A 754 -75.54 19.78 -53.36
CA MET A 754 -75.48 20.57 -54.60
C MET A 754 -76.08 19.82 -55.79
N PHE A 755 -75.92 18.49 -55.86
CA PHE A 755 -76.62 17.65 -56.83
C PHE A 755 -78.14 17.69 -56.63
N ARG A 756 -78.62 17.53 -55.38
CA ARG A 756 -80.06 17.62 -55.05
C ARG A 756 -80.66 18.99 -55.37
N ILE A 757 -79.96 20.08 -55.03
CA ILE A 757 -80.40 21.44 -55.34
C ILE A 757 -80.45 21.66 -56.85
N ARG A 758 -79.44 21.18 -57.61
CA ARG A 758 -79.46 21.27 -59.08
C ARG A 758 -80.61 20.49 -59.70
N GLN A 759 -80.94 19.31 -59.20
CA GLN A 759 -82.12 18.53 -59.60
C GLN A 759 -83.44 19.23 -59.27
N LEU A 760 -83.48 20.04 -58.20
CA LEU A 760 -84.67 20.80 -57.81
C LEU A 760 -84.85 22.11 -58.60
N VAL A 761 -83.76 22.67 -59.12
CA VAL A 761 -83.74 23.95 -59.86
C VAL A 761 -83.78 23.74 -61.39
N LEU A 762 -83.30 22.61 -61.90
CA LEU A 762 -83.28 22.28 -63.32
C LEU A 762 -84.20 21.08 -63.59
N ASP A 763 -85.20 21.28 -64.45
CA ASP A 763 -86.13 20.22 -64.87
C ASP A 763 -85.37 19.03 -65.49
N ASN A 764 -85.89 17.83 -65.24
CA ASN A 764 -85.15 16.56 -65.11
C ASN A 764 -84.26 16.11 -66.31
N GLU A 765 -84.38 16.72 -67.50
CA GLU A 765 -83.59 16.36 -68.70
C GLU A 765 -82.21 17.03 -68.77
N ASP A 766 -82.04 18.26 -68.27
CA ASP A 766 -80.78 19.00 -68.41
C ASP A 766 -79.74 18.61 -67.35
N ALA A 767 -80.19 18.19 -66.16
CA ALA A 767 -79.32 17.73 -65.08
C ALA A 767 -78.59 16.40 -65.41
N SER A 768 -79.22 15.52 -66.20
CA SER A 768 -78.60 14.24 -66.62
C SER A 768 -77.46 14.43 -67.62
N ARG A 769 -77.59 15.38 -68.57
CA ARG A 769 -76.56 15.63 -69.60
C ARG A 769 -75.24 16.16 -69.05
N LEU A 770 -75.27 16.84 -67.90
CA LEU A 770 -74.09 17.39 -67.23
C LEU A 770 -73.39 16.38 -66.29
N SER A 771 -73.98 15.20 -66.05
CA SER A 771 -73.51 14.25 -65.03
C SER A 771 -72.40 13.30 -65.51
N VAL A 772 -72.18 13.17 -66.82
CA VAL A 772 -71.44 12.00 -67.36
C VAL A 772 -69.92 12.22 -67.53
N SER A 773 -69.39 13.42 -67.28
CA SER A 773 -67.94 13.63 -67.29
C SER A 773 -67.50 14.93 -66.59
N PRO A 774 -66.62 14.87 -65.56
CA PRO A 774 -66.04 16.06 -64.91
C PRO A 774 -65.25 16.95 -65.88
N THR A 775 -64.69 16.36 -66.94
CA THR A 775 -63.81 17.04 -67.90
C THR A 775 -64.58 17.98 -68.84
N LEU A 776 -65.84 17.65 -69.17
CA LEU A 776 -66.69 18.47 -70.03
C LEU A 776 -67.23 19.73 -69.33
N ALA A 777 -67.41 19.69 -68.00
CA ALA A 777 -67.86 20.85 -67.21
C ALA A 777 -66.80 21.96 -67.13
N ALA A 778 -65.51 21.60 -67.20
CA ALA A 778 -64.42 22.58 -67.22
C ALA A 778 -64.35 23.34 -68.56
N ILE A 779 -64.67 22.66 -69.67
CA ILE A 779 -64.65 23.26 -71.02
C ILE A 779 -65.82 24.23 -71.20
N ALA A 780 -67.02 23.93 -70.67
CA ALA A 780 -68.18 24.81 -70.78
C ALA A 780 -68.05 26.14 -69.99
N LYS A 781 -67.15 26.23 -69.01
CA LYS A 781 -66.88 27.48 -68.28
C LYS A 781 -65.94 28.44 -69.02
N GLN A 782 -65.25 27.98 -70.07
CA GLN A 782 -64.23 28.77 -70.75
C GLN A 782 -64.79 29.61 -71.92
N ASP A 783 -66.05 29.43 -72.32
CA ASP A 783 -66.69 30.12 -73.45
C ASP A 783 -67.79 31.12 -73.09
N THR A 784 -67.85 31.60 -71.84
CA THR A 784 -68.66 32.78 -71.50
C THR A 784 -67.84 33.78 -70.69
N ALA A 785 -67.06 34.58 -71.41
CA ALA A 785 -66.74 35.96 -71.07
C ALA A 785 -67.68 36.89 -71.84
#